data_AF-A0A2X0VAA4-F1
#
_entry.id   AF-A0A2X0VAA4-F1
#
_cell.length_a   1.000
_cell.length_b   1.000
_cell.length_c   1.000
_cell.angle_alpha   90.00
_cell.angle_beta   90.00
_cell.angle_gamma   90.00
#
_symmetry.space_group_name_H-M   'P 1'
#
loop_
_entity.id
_entity.type
_entity.pdbx_description
1 polymer ?
#
loop_
_entity_poly.entity_id
_entity_poly.type
_entity_poly.pdbx_seq_one_letter_code
_entity_poly.pdbx_strand_id
1 'polypeptide(L)'
;MSLAAALLTLVFLYFRASGKKIVYKNTAVFFAFIFIIASVIITTQLRPFKYYRLMVSDLQSKIDTFHALTQKLESASVSNAYKSKKGELYVLVIGESLCRDNMGLYNRSIDNTPFLSRLGSLDNTVVFNNAYSSFVNTVPSITASFSQGNFVTGLIFPEGENLISMAKKSGMVTHWISNQVKNGNADTPVGAISSLADNSFFTTNYVFDGSYSQKPDKVLLPQLKKVFDSLDSSQNNFVIVHIMGNHSPYYNRFPENYPVIKINDASQLGSLSLDANVVNMALDTATAYDNYVTAVKYNDEFLNELYDLFATREDYRAFIYYSDHAEAIHYDAVGKAVQNNAHVGRHNVAQFSYAMSRIPFIVNVSDSFVKEYPSSFYAMERNKNKIVTNDTLYDFMLDLMQIKSSAVNYKLSAANMSFDMGNEQDITIIKDTKVANDPEYIANITALDPLVKRIAIRSANSLFKANSLISKGYETLHVDTITHDGKIFVRALKDYDDDFIGAKEYMHKLYNKDTRVIFALDDKAEISMLEDLLSYKNVALMASSLSQYEKLKAAGFANVILKLADYDESAIEKADKICIDEAVFKKHEAIFTDLIKPAAAVNKSVETATDGSADGNTDKGVNEYSADDVSSRLVYIIFDELSVQDRQSVLQMHSMSDKLNFIVNYDNAFSSDF
;
A
#
# COMPACT_ATOMS: atom_id res chain seq x y z
N MET A 1 43.18 -26.35 -15.05
CA MET A 1 44.00 -27.50 -15.52
C MET A 1 45.32 -27.11 -16.19
N SER A 2 45.40 -26.03 -16.98
CA SER A 2 46.62 -25.69 -17.75
C SER A 2 47.84 -25.33 -16.90
N LEU A 3 47.68 -24.56 -15.81
CA LEU A 3 48.80 -24.11 -14.97
C LEU A 3 49.47 -25.25 -14.21
N ALA A 4 48.67 -26.18 -13.67
CA ALA A 4 49.17 -27.35 -12.95
C ALA A 4 49.92 -28.32 -13.88
N ALA A 5 49.41 -28.52 -15.10
CA ALA A 5 50.11 -29.32 -16.11
C ALA A 5 51.43 -28.67 -16.56
N ALA A 6 51.46 -27.33 -16.70
CA ALA A 6 52.68 -26.59 -17.03
C ALA A 6 53.74 -26.66 -15.92
N LEU A 7 53.31 -26.52 -14.66
CA LEU A 7 54.16 -26.69 -13.48
C LEU A 7 54.70 -28.12 -13.37
N LEU A 8 53.85 -29.13 -13.56
CA LEU A 8 54.29 -30.54 -13.58
C LEU A 8 55.29 -30.82 -14.71
N THR A 9 55.09 -30.22 -15.89
CA THR A 9 56.01 -30.35 -17.02
C THR A 9 57.35 -29.64 -16.75
N LEU A 10 57.33 -28.46 -16.13
CA LEU A 10 58.53 -27.73 -15.73
C LEU A 10 59.30 -28.46 -14.61
N VAL A 11 58.59 -29.00 -13.63
CA VAL A 11 59.16 -29.82 -12.56
C VAL A 11 59.77 -31.11 -13.13
N PHE A 12 59.06 -31.79 -14.03
CA PHE A 12 59.57 -32.99 -14.72
C PHE A 12 60.82 -32.68 -15.55
N LEU A 13 60.83 -31.57 -16.31
CA LEU A 13 61.99 -31.13 -17.08
C LEU A 13 63.16 -30.74 -16.17
N TYR A 14 62.90 -30.12 -15.02
CA TYR A 14 63.91 -29.78 -14.01
C TYR A 14 64.55 -31.03 -13.39
N PHE A 15 63.77 -32.03 -13.01
CA PHE A 15 64.30 -33.30 -12.46
C PHE A 15 65.01 -34.16 -13.51
N ARG A 16 64.61 -34.09 -14.78
CA ARG A 16 65.32 -34.78 -15.87
C ARG A 16 66.62 -34.05 -16.27
N ALA A 17 66.76 -32.78 -15.87
CA ALA A 17 67.93 -31.95 -16.12
C ALA A 17 69.05 -32.08 -15.07
N SER A 18 68.73 -32.55 -13.86
CA SER A 18 69.72 -32.78 -12.80
C SER A 18 70.59 -34.00 -13.12
N GLY A 19 71.70 -33.76 -13.83
CA GLY A 19 72.75 -34.75 -14.09
C GLY A 19 73.45 -34.64 -15.44
N LYS A 20 72.96 -33.82 -16.38
CA LYS A 20 73.62 -33.56 -17.68
C LYS A 20 73.77 -32.06 -17.90
N LYS A 21 74.93 -31.60 -18.39
CA LYS A 21 75.15 -30.21 -18.84
C LYS A 21 74.15 -29.91 -19.97
N ILE A 22 73.01 -29.31 -19.62
CA ILE A 22 72.03 -28.88 -20.62
C ILE A 22 72.61 -27.66 -21.33
N VAL A 23 73.17 -27.89 -22.52
CA VAL A 23 73.71 -26.87 -23.42
C VAL A 23 72.63 -25.83 -23.83
N TYR A 24 71.36 -26.15 -23.61
CA TYR A 24 70.20 -25.35 -24.05
C TYR A 24 69.36 -24.78 -22.88
N LYS A 25 69.93 -24.57 -21.69
CA LYS A 25 69.18 -24.09 -20.50
C LYS A 25 68.41 -22.80 -20.79
N ASN A 26 69.04 -21.84 -21.47
CA ASN A 26 68.40 -20.57 -21.83
C ASN A 26 67.28 -20.75 -22.86
N THR A 27 67.44 -21.68 -23.80
CA THR A 27 66.42 -22.02 -24.80
C THR A 27 65.19 -22.66 -24.16
N ALA A 28 65.38 -23.58 -23.21
CA ALA A 28 64.27 -24.22 -22.49
C ALA A 28 63.49 -23.20 -21.63
N VAL A 29 64.18 -22.28 -20.96
CA VAL A 29 63.56 -21.19 -20.20
C VAL A 29 62.78 -20.24 -21.11
N PHE A 30 63.34 -19.90 -22.28
CA PHE A 30 62.68 -19.06 -23.28
C PHE A 30 61.38 -19.68 -23.80
N PHE A 31 61.39 -20.96 -24.17
CA PHE A 31 60.18 -21.66 -24.61
C PHE A 31 59.15 -21.85 -23.48
N ALA A 32 59.59 -22.08 -22.25
CA ALA A 32 58.69 -22.11 -21.09
C ALA A 32 58.01 -20.76 -20.86
N PHE A 33 58.76 -19.67 -20.99
CA PHE A 33 58.22 -18.31 -20.87
C PHE A 33 57.21 -18.00 -21.99
N ILE A 34 57.51 -18.35 -23.24
CA ILE A 34 56.56 -18.25 -24.36
C ILE A 34 55.31 -19.09 -24.09
N PHE A 35 55.46 -20.30 -23.56
CA PHE A 35 54.32 -21.17 -23.26
C PHE A 35 53.43 -20.59 -22.15
N ILE A 36 54.03 -19.97 -21.11
CA ILE A 36 53.29 -19.28 -20.05
C ILE A 36 52.56 -18.06 -20.64
N ILE A 37 53.22 -17.23 -21.44
CA ILE A 37 52.60 -16.07 -22.11
C ILE A 37 51.46 -16.54 -23.02
N ALA A 38 51.69 -17.55 -23.86
CA ALA A 38 50.66 -18.12 -24.72
C ALA A 38 49.51 -18.69 -23.90
N SER A 39 49.77 -19.37 -22.79
CA SER A 39 48.73 -19.89 -21.89
C SER A 39 47.94 -18.77 -21.21
N VAL A 40 48.59 -17.69 -20.80
CA VAL A 40 47.93 -16.50 -20.23
C VAL A 40 47.10 -15.80 -21.30
N ILE A 41 47.63 -15.58 -22.51
CA ILE A 41 46.88 -15.01 -23.64
C ILE A 41 45.69 -15.90 -23.98
N ILE A 42 45.87 -17.22 -24.13
CA ILE A 42 44.80 -18.17 -24.42
C ILE A 42 43.74 -18.14 -23.31
N THR A 43 44.12 -18.13 -22.03
CA THR A 43 43.16 -18.13 -20.93
C THR A 43 42.48 -16.78 -20.70
N THR A 44 43.13 -15.65 -21.04
CA THR A 44 42.56 -14.30 -20.91
C THR A 44 41.71 -13.92 -22.13
N GLN A 45 42.07 -14.36 -23.33
CA GLN A 45 41.36 -14.07 -24.59
C GLN A 45 40.23 -15.07 -24.90
N LEU A 46 40.32 -16.34 -24.46
CA LEU A 46 39.21 -17.31 -24.61
C LEU A 46 38.11 -17.17 -23.54
N ARG A 47 38.39 -16.52 -22.41
CA ARG A 47 37.35 -16.18 -21.41
C ARG A 47 36.24 -15.33 -22.05
N PRO A 48 36.53 -14.19 -22.72
CA PRO A 48 35.56 -13.43 -23.49
C PRO A 48 34.75 -14.29 -24.47
N PHE A 49 35.39 -15.23 -25.17
CA PHE A 49 34.68 -16.10 -26.11
C PHE A 49 33.69 -17.05 -25.42
N LYS A 50 34.04 -17.60 -24.25
CA LYS A 50 33.12 -18.42 -23.45
C LYS A 50 31.94 -17.59 -22.93
N TYR A 51 32.19 -16.39 -22.43
CA TYR A 51 31.13 -15.47 -21.98
C TYR A 51 30.23 -15.04 -23.14
N TYR A 52 30.81 -14.68 -24.28
CA TYR A 52 30.09 -14.35 -25.50
C TYR A 52 29.21 -15.51 -25.98
N ARG A 53 29.74 -16.74 -26.00
CA ARG A 53 28.96 -17.93 -26.38
C ARG A 53 27.79 -18.19 -25.42
N LEU A 54 28.01 -18.03 -24.11
CA LEU A 54 26.94 -18.17 -23.12
C LEU A 54 25.87 -17.08 -23.29
N MET A 55 26.28 -15.82 -23.51
CA MET A 55 25.37 -14.70 -23.75
C MET A 55 24.54 -14.90 -25.03
N VAL A 56 25.17 -15.33 -26.13
CA VAL A 56 24.46 -15.64 -27.39
C VAL A 56 23.51 -16.82 -27.22
N SER A 57 23.93 -17.87 -26.50
CA SER A 57 23.07 -19.04 -26.23
C SER A 57 21.86 -18.68 -25.38
N ASP A 58 22.05 -17.84 -24.36
CA ASP A 58 20.99 -17.34 -23.48
C ASP A 58 20.03 -16.43 -24.26
N LEU A 59 20.55 -15.53 -25.11
CA LEU A 59 19.73 -14.71 -26.01
C LEU A 59 18.90 -15.57 -26.96
N GLN A 60 19.51 -16.59 -27.59
CA GLN A 60 18.79 -17.49 -28.49
C GLN A 60 17.68 -18.22 -27.74
N SER A 61 17.97 -18.76 -26.55
CA SER A 61 16.95 -19.42 -25.72
C SER A 61 15.79 -18.48 -25.38
N LYS A 62 16.05 -17.20 -25.11
CA LYS A 62 15.01 -16.20 -24.80
C LYS A 62 14.16 -15.85 -26.01
N ILE A 63 14.79 -15.68 -27.17
CA ILE A 63 14.11 -15.46 -28.46
C ILE A 63 13.23 -16.67 -28.79
N ASP A 64 13.75 -17.89 -28.62
CA ASP A 64 12.99 -19.13 -28.86
C ASP A 64 11.80 -19.24 -27.90
N THR A 65 12.00 -18.94 -26.61
CA THR A 65 10.92 -18.93 -25.61
C THR A 65 9.86 -17.89 -25.95
N PHE A 66 10.27 -16.69 -26.36
CA PHE A 66 9.39 -15.62 -26.81
C PHE A 66 8.54 -16.04 -28.01
N HIS A 67 9.16 -16.62 -29.04
CA HIS A 67 8.46 -17.09 -30.23
C HIS A 67 7.50 -18.24 -29.92
N ALA A 68 7.93 -19.21 -29.11
CA ALA A 68 7.08 -20.33 -28.70
C ALA A 68 5.86 -19.86 -27.90
N LEU A 69 6.05 -18.94 -26.95
CA LEU A 69 4.95 -18.39 -26.16
C LEU A 69 4.00 -17.54 -27.02
N THR A 70 4.54 -16.68 -27.88
CA THR A 70 3.73 -15.85 -28.79
C THR A 70 2.90 -16.73 -29.72
N GLN A 71 3.52 -17.74 -30.35
CA GLN A 71 2.81 -18.70 -31.20
C GLN A 71 1.73 -19.45 -30.41
N LYS A 72 2.00 -19.86 -29.16
CA LYS A 72 1.01 -20.51 -28.29
C LYS A 72 -0.19 -19.59 -28.04
N LEU A 73 0.05 -18.30 -27.77
CA LEU A 73 -1.02 -17.33 -27.52
C LEU A 73 -1.81 -16.97 -28.78
N GLU A 74 -1.16 -16.86 -29.94
CA GLU A 74 -1.80 -16.58 -31.23
C GLU A 74 -2.65 -17.75 -31.72
N SER A 75 -2.21 -18.99 -31.46
CA SER A 75 -2.91 -20.20 -31.86
C SER A 75 -3.96 -20.66 -30.84
N ALA A 76 -4.01 -20.04 -29.65
CA ALA A 76 -5.01 -20.35 -28.64
C ALA A 76 -6.42 -20.05 -29.16
N SER A 77 -7.36 -20.97 -28.89
CA SER A 77 -8.77 -20.73 -29.20
C SER A 77 -9.30 -19.59 -28.33
N VAL A 78 -9.94 -18.62 -28.96
CA VAL A 78 -10.53 -17.45 -28.30
C VAL A 78 -12.05 -17.53 -28.42
N SER A 79 -12.76 -17.43 -27.29
CA SER A 79 -14.22 -17.43 -27.25
C SER A 79 -14.80 -16.34 -28.15
N ASN A 80 -16.05 -16.54 -28.57
CA ASN A 80 -16.73 -15.50 -29.32
C ASN A 80 -16.91 -14.26 -28.45
N ALA A 81 -16.41 -13.13 -28.94
CA ALA A 81 -16.50 -11.84 -28.29
C ALA A 81 -17.07 -10.82 -29.27
N TYR A 82 -17.93 -9.93 -28.81
CA TYR A 82 -18.44 -8.83 -29.64
C TYR A 82 -18.74 -7.59 -28.80
N LYS A 83 -18.57 -6.42 -29.41
CA LYS A 83 -18.97 -5.12 -28.86
C LYS A 83 -20.02 -4.50 -29.78
N SER A 84 -21.17 -4.14 -29.22
CA SER A 84 -22.34 -3.69 -30.00
C SER A 84 -22.22 -2.27 -30.52
N LYS A 85 -21.60 -1.38 -29.73
CA LYS A 85 -21.34 0.01 -30.08
C LYS A 85 -19.98 0.17 -30.75
N LYS A 86 -19.83 1.24 -31.53
CA LYS A 86 -18.64 1.59 -32.30
C LYS A 86 -18.25 3.03 -32.02
N GLY A 87 -17.01 3.38 -32.34
CA GLY A 87 -16.48 4.73 -32.16
C GLY A 87 -16.24 5.04 -30.69
N GLU A 88 -15.54 4.14 -30.01
CA GLU A 88 -15.24 4.27 -28.58
C GLU A 88 -13.75 4.02 -28.32
N LEU A 89 -13.14 4.92 -27.56
CA LEU A 89 -11.74 4.89 -27.18
C LEU A 89 -11.59 4.60 -25.69
N TYR A 90 -10.83 3.55 -25.39
CA TYR A 90 -10.42 3.19 -24.04
C TYR A 90 -8.89 3.28 -23.95
N VAL A 91 -8.39 3.96 -22.91
CA VAL A 91 -6.96 4.12 -22.65
C VAL A 91 -6.63 3.44 -21.32
N LEU A 92 -5.76 2.42 -21.35
CA LEU A 92 -5.25 1.73 -20.17
C LEU A 92 -3.77 2.07 -20.00
N VAL A 93 -3.41 2.60 -18.84
CA VAL A 93 -2.03 2.88 -18.46
C VAL A 93 -1.60 1.88 -17.38
N ILE A 94 -0.60 1.07 -17.71
CA ILE A 94 0.07 0.13 -16.82
C ILE A 94 1.27 0.86 -16.21
N GLY A 95 1.11 1.27 -14.95
CA GLY A 95 2.17 1.78 -14.09
C GLY A 95 3.13 0.68 -13.65
N GLU A 96 4.25 1.12 -13.07
CA GLU A 96 5.33 0.26 -12.64
C GLU A 96 5.75 0.66 -11.22
N SER A 97 5.77 -0.29 -10.29
CA SER A 97 6.37 -0.14 -8.95
C SER A 97 5.82 1.00 -8.06
N LEU A 98 4.61 1.53 -8.35
CA LEU A 98 4.00 2.62 -7.57
C LEU A 98 3.11 2.09 -6.43
N CYS A 99 3.48 2.44 -5.20
CA CYS A 99 2.69 2.23 -3.99
C CYS A 99 1.70 3.39 -3.79
N ARG A 100 0.41 3.08 -3.65
CA ARG A 100 -0.64 4.11 -3.49
C ARG A 100 -0.45 4.96 -2.25
N ASP A 101 0.13 4.39 -1.19
CA ASP A 101 0.26 5.05 0.12
C ASP A 101 1.22 6.26 0.06
N ASN A 102 2.03 6.35 -0.99
CA ASN A 102 2.96 7.45 -1.26
C ASN A 102 2.40 8.46 -2.27
N MET A 103 1.12 8.41 -2.61
CA MET A 103 0.51 9.36 -3.55
C MET A 103 -0.38 10.36 -2.79
N GLY A 104 -0.23 11.65 -3.10
CA GLY A 104 -1.09 12.72 -2.60
C GLY A 104 -2.60 12.45 -2.73
N LEU A 105 -2.99 11.72 -3.79
CA LEU A 105 -4.35 11.30 -4.07
C LEU A 105 -4.95 10.45 -2.93
N TYR A 106 -4.19 9.46 -2.45
CA TYR A 106 -4.60 8.55 -1.38
C TYR A 106 -4.19 9.09 0.00
N ASN A 107 -3.13 9.90 0.03
CA ASN A 107 -2.53 10.41 1.24
C ASN A 107 -2.16 11.89 1.10
N ARG A 108 -3.03 12.76 1.61
CA ARG A 108 -2.96 14.22 1.45
C ARG A 108 -1.76 14.91 2.13
N SER A 109 -0.84 14.15 2.74
CA SER A 109 0.35 14.69 3.38
C SER A 109 1.48 15.04 2.39
N ILE A 110 1.42 14.56 1.14
CA ILE A 110 2.46 14.76 0.12
C ILE A 110 1.85 15.35 -1.15
N ASP A 111 2.30 16.52 -1.61
CA ASP A 111 1.86 17.13 -2.88
C ASP A 111 2.66 16.60 -4.08
N ASN A 112 2.58 15.28 -4.31
CA ASN A 112 3.25 14.62 -5.43
C ASN A 112 2.30 14.07 -6.50
N THR A 113 0.98 14.24 -6.37
CA THR A 113 0.02 13.83 -7.40
C THR A 113 -1.12 14.85 -7.62
N PRO A 114 -0.82 16.13 -7.94
CA PRO A 114 -1.85 17.15 -8.12
C PRO A 114 -2.83 16.86 -9.27
N PHE A 115 -2.37 16.27 -10.38
CA PHE A 115 -3.25 15.92 -11.49
C PHE A 115 -4.21 14.81 -11.08
N LEU A 116 -3.71 13.68 -10.56
CA LEU A 116 -4.56 12.58 -10.16
C LEU A 116 -5.49 12.97 -9.01
N SER A 117 -5.06 13.84 -8.09
CA SER A 117 -5.94 14.40 -7.04
C SER A 117 -7.09 15.23 -7.62
N ARG A 118 -6.81 16.05 -8.64
CA ARG A 118 -7.85 16.80 -9.37
C ARG A 118 -8.77 15.84 -10.11
N LEU A 119 -8.22 14.87 -10.84
CA LEU A 119 -8.99 13.87 -11.59
C LEU A 119 -9.91 13.08 -10.66
N GLY A 120 -9.39 12.60 -9.53
CA GLY A 120 -10.14 11.85 -8.51
C GLY A 120 -11.22 12.65 -7.79
N SER A 121 -11.22 13.99 -7.91
CA SER A 121 -12.28 14.85 -7.37
C SER A 121 -13.47 15.06 -8.33
N LEU A 122 -13.35 14.61 -9.58
CA LEU A 122 -14.44 14.69 -10.56
C LEU A 122 -15.52 13.64 -10.28
N ASP A 123 -16.79 14.01 -10.49
CA ASP A 123 -17.94 13.13 -10.29
C ASP A 123 -17.95 11.89 -11.22
N ASN A 124 -17.15 11.91 -12.29
CA ASN A 124 -17.01 10.83 -13.26
C ASN A 124 -15.67 10.06 -13.13
N THR A 125 -15.02 10.16 -11.96
CA THR A 125 -13.81 9.39 -11.63
C THR A 125 -14.03 8.50 -10.43
N VAL A 126 -13.64 7.24 -10.57
CA VAL A 126 -13.62 6.26 -9.49
C VAL A 126 -12.17 6.01 -9.06
N VAL A 127 -11.90 6.19 -7.78
CA VAL A 127 -10.62 5.85 -7.13
C VAL A 127 -10.85 4.63 -6.26
N PHE A 128 -10.22 3.50 -6.59
CA PHE A 128 -10.33 2.27 -5.80
C PHE A 128 -9.39 2.35 -4.61
N ASN A 129 -9.96 2.24 -3.41
CA ASN A 129 -9.24 2.43 -2.14
C ASN A 129 -8.53 1.16 -1.65
N ASN A 130 -8.96 -0.01 -2.13
CA ASN A 130 -8.48 -1.32 -1.69
C ASN A 130 -8.05 -2.19 -2.89
N ALA A 131 -7.27 -1.59 -3.81
CA ALA A 131 -6.66 -2.28 -4.95
C ALA A 131 -5.31 -2.91 -4.61
N TYR A 132 -5.10 -4.17 -5.01
CA TYR A 132 -3.89 -4.94 -4.73
C TYR A 132 -3.31 -5.58 -5.99
N SER A 133 -2.00 -5.73 -6.04
CA SER A 133 -1.38 -6.62 -7.02
C SER A 133 -1.38 -8.06 -6.53
N SER A 134 -1.70 -9.00 -7.42
CA SER A 134 -1.66 -10.45 -7.13
C SER A 134 -0.22 -10.95 -6.96
N PHE A 135 0.75 -10.23 -7.51
CA PHE A 135 2.19 -10.47 -7.37
C PHE A 135 2.95 -9.16 -7.12
N VAL A 136 4.18 -9.25 -6.61
CA VAL A 136 5.06 -8.09 -6.32
C VAL A 136 6.18 -7.95 -7.35
N ASN A 137 6.02 -8.57 -8.52
CA ASN A 137 6.97 -8.49 -9.63
C ASN A 137 6.19 -8.31 -10.93
N THR A 138 6.73 -7.50 -11.83
CA THR A 138 6.10 -7.10 -13.10
C THR A 138 5.57 -8.27 -13.91
N VAL A 139 6.40 -9.28 -14.18
CA VAL A 139 6.06 -10.35 -15.12
C VAL A 139 4.89 -11.21 -14.60
N PRO A 140 4.96 -11.81 -13.39
CA PRO A 140 3.80 -12.50 -12.83
C PRO A 140 2.55 -11.62 -12.71
N SER A 141 2.70 -10.36 -12.29
CA SER A 141 1.54 -9.49 -12.09
C SER A 141 0.84 -9.10 -13.38
N ILE A 142 1.59 -8.72 -14.43
CA ILE A 142 1.02 -8.37 -15.73
C ILE A 142 0.45 -9.61 -16.42
N THR A 143 1.15 -10.74 -16.36
CA THR A 143 0.63 -11.98 -16.96
C THR A 143 -0.68 -12.43 -16.32
N ALA A 144 -0.82 -12.30 -15.00
CA ALA A 144 -2.08 -12.53 -14.31
C ALA A 144 -3.15 -11.49 -14.76
N SER A 145 -2.81 -10.19 -14.71
CA SER A 145 -3.74 -9.10 -15.06
C SER A 145 -4.32 -9.17 -16.49
N PHE A 146 -3.53 -9.66 -17.44
CA PHE A 146 -3.92 -9.76 -18.85
C PHE A 146 -4.49 -11.13 -19.26
N SER A 147 -4.62 -12.06 -18.32
CA SER A 147 -5.13 -13.41 -18.56
C SER A 147 -6.42 -13.67 -17.77
N GLN A 148 -7.15 -14.71 -18.16
CA GLN A 148 -8.28 -15.24 -17.40
C GLN A 148 -7.86 -15.93 -16.08
N GLY A 149 -6.54 -16.06 -15.84
CA GLY A 149 -5.96 -16.65 -14.65
C GLY A 149 -5.98 -15.71 -13.45
N ASN A 150 -6.60 -16.17 -12.37
CA ASN A 150 -6.64 -15.51 -11.07
C ASN A 150 -6.86 -16.53 -9.96
N PHE A 151 -6.75 -16.11 -8.70
CA PHE A 151 -6.89 -17.03 -7.55
C PHE A 151 -8.28 -17.69 -7.45
N VAL A 152 -9.34 -17.05 -7.99
CA VAL A 152 -10.71 -17.60 -7.96
C VAL A 152 -10.91 -18.68 -9.03
N THR A 153 -10.35 -18.49 -10.23
CA THR A 153 -10.46 -19.46 -11.33
C THR A 153 -9.45 -20.61 -11.20
N GLY A 154 -8.31 -20.37 -10.56
CA GLY A 154 -7.20 -21.32 -10.43
C GLY A 154 -6.41 -21.55 -11.72
N LEU A 155 -6.74 -20.84 -12.81
CA LEU A 155 -5.97 -20.87 -14.06
C LEU A 155 -4.66 -20.08 -13.90
N ILE A 156 -3.60 -20.54 -14.57
CA ILE A 156 -2.28 -19.90 -14.52
C ILE A 156 -1.84 -19.55 -15.94
N PHE A 157 -1.34 -18.34 -16.16
CA PHE A 157 -0.81 -17.95 -17.46
C PHE A 157 0.24 -18.97 -17.98
N PRO A 158 0.21 -19.38 -19.26
CA PRO A 158 -0.63 -18.87 -20.35
C PRO A 158 -1.90 -19.72 -20.62
N GLU A 159 -2.49 -20.33 -19.60
CA GLU A 159 -3.80 -21.00 -19.71
C GLU A 159 -4.94 -19.97 -19.82
N GLY A 160 -6.04 -20.37 -20.45
CA GLY A 160 -7.21 -19.51 -20.63
C GLY A 160 -7.03 -18.44 -21.71
N GLU A 161 -7.96 -17.49 -21.73
CA GLU A 161 -7.98 -16.39 -22.68
C GLU A 161 -7.18 -15.18 -22.19
N ASN A 162 -6.80 -14.29 -23.12
CA ASN A 162 -6.09 -13.06 -22.80
C ASN A 162 -6.83 -11.83 -23.32
N LEU A 163 -6.65 -10.71 -22.62
CA LEU A 163 -7.40 -9.48 -22.82
C LEU A 163 -7.22 -8.92 -24.25
N ILE A 164 -6.01 -8.97 -24.81
CA ILE A 164 -5.70 -8.40 -26.13
C ILE A 164 -6.41 -9.21 -27.23
N SER A 165 -6.29 -10.54 -27.20
CA SER A 165 -6.99 -11.42 -28.13
C SER A 165 -8.51 -11.23 -28.05
N MET A 166 -9.06 -11.04 -26.85
CA MET A 166 -10.50 -10.80 -26.64
C MET A 166 -10.97 -9.45 -27.18
N ALA A 167 -10.20 -8.38 -26.93
CA ALA A 167 -10.47 -7.06 -27.50
C ALA A 167 -10.48 -7.11 -29.03
N LYS A 168 -9.47 -7.74 -29.64
CA LYS A 168 -9.40 -7.95 -31.10
C LYS A 168 -10.57 -8.78 -31.62
N LYS A 169 -10.88 -9.88 -30.94
CA LYS A 169 -12.00 -10.76 -31.32
C LYS A 169 -13.34 -10.02 -31.30
N SER A 170 -13.49 -9.03 -30.41
CA SER A 170 -14.67 -8.17 -30.34
C SER A 170 -14.77 -7.10 -31.44
N GLY A 171 -13.72 -6.97 -32.27
CA GLY A 171 -13.63 -6.00 -33.36
C GLY A 171 -12.98 -4.66 -32.99
N MET A 172 -12.26 -4.59 -31.86
CA MET A 172 -11.47 -3.41 -31.50
C MET A 172 -10.09 -3.42 -32.17
N VAL A 173 -9.56 -2.24 -32.48
CA VAL A 173 -8.16 -2.07 -32.85
C VAL A 173 -7.34 -1.81 -31.60
N THR A 174 -6.27 -2.57 -31.44
CA THR A 174 -5.44 -2.59 -30.24
C THR A 174 -4.07 -1.97 -30.48
N HIS A 175 -3.65 -1.09 -29.57
CA HIS A 175 -2.36 -0.41 -29.63
C HIS A 175 -1.59 -0.62 -28.32
N TRP A 176 -0.34 -1.05 -28.38
CA TRP A 176 0.53 -1.21 -27.21
C TRP A 176 1.77 -0.32 -27.33
N ILE A 177 1.93 0.65 -26.45
CA ILE A 177 3.04 1.61 -26.46
C ILE A 177 3.78 1.51 -25.14
N SER A 178 5.06 1.18 -25.19
CA SER A 178 5.81 0.77 -24.01
C SER A 178 7.17 1.46 -23.88
N ASN A 179 7.49 1.94 -22.69
CA ASN A 179 8.85 2.36 -22.33
C ASN A 179 9.67 1.23 -21.70
N GLN A 180 9.03 0.09 -21.41
CA GLN A 180 9.68 -1.12 -20.92
C GLN A 180 10.50 -1.82 -22.02
N VAL A 181 11.33 -2.79 -21.64
CA VAL A 181 12.09 -3.59 -22.60
C VAL A 181 11.20 -4.69 -23.17
N LYS A 182 11.14 -4.80 -24.51
CA LYS A 182 10.32 -5.85 -25.17
C LYS A 182 10.81 -7.27 -24.83
N ASN A 183 12.11 -7.50 -25.00
CA ASN A 183 12.77 -8.79 -24.83
C ASN A 183 13.98 -8.64 -23.88
N GLY A 184 13.70 -8.61 -22.57
CA GLY A 184 14.71 -8.62 -21.51
C GLY A 184 14.90 -10.00 -20.88
N ASN A 185 15.74 -10.08 -19.85
CA ASN A 185 16.06 -11.36 -19.18
C ASN A 185 14.84 -12.02 -18.49
N ALA A 186 13.86 -11.22 -18.06
CA ALA A 186 12.63 -11.68 -17.43
C ALA A 186 11.34 -11.32 -18.22
N ASP A 187 11.40 -10.35 -19.15
CA ASP A 187 10.22 -9.68 -19.72
C ASP A 187 9.51 -10.45 -20.84
N THR A 188 10.03 -11.60 -21.24
CA THR A 188 9.55 -12.42 -22.37
C THR A 188 8.02 -12.62 -22.39
N PRO A 189 7.32 -12.89 -21.27
CA PRO A 189 5.87 -13.03 -21.28
C PRO A 189 5.10 -11.74 -21.60
N VAL A 190 5.54 -10.60 -21.09
CA VAL A 190 4.92 -9.29 -21.37
C VAL A 190 5.14 -8.92 -22.84
N GLY A 191 6.35 -9.17 -23.35
CA GLY A 191 6.66 -9.06 -24.77
C GLY A 191 5.73 -9.91 -25.64
N ALA A 192 5.43 -11.15 -25.24
CA ALA A 192 4.55 -12.04 -25.99
C ALA A 192 3.09 -11.55 -25.98
N ILE A 193 2.56 -11.11 -24.83
CA ILE A 193 1.20 -10.54 -24.72
C ILE A 193 1.08 -9.28 -25.59
N SER A 194 2.03 -8.35 -25.47
CA SER A 194 2.01 -7.09 -26.22
C SER A 194 2.12 -7.30 -27.74
N SER A 195 2.72 -8.40 -28.20
CA SER A 195 2.86 -8.71 -29.62
C SER A 195 1.54 -9.20 -30.24
N LEU A 196 0.53 -9.52 -29.43
CA LEU A 196 -0.82 -9.82 -29.90
C LEU A 196 -1.56 -8.57 -30.40
N ALA A 197 -1.14 -7.37 -29.96
CA ALA A 197 -1.77 -6.11 -30.34
C ALA A 197 -1.57 -5.82 -31.83
N ASP A 198 -2.52 -5.11 -32.45
CA ASP A 198 -2.45 -4.77 -33.88
C ASP A 198 -1.28 -3.83 -34.18
N ASN A 199 -1.03 -2.90 -33.26
CA ASN A 199 0.07 -1.95 -33.35
C ASN A 199 0.89 -1.99 -32.06
N SER A 200 2.19 -2.28 -32.14
CA SER A 200 3.08 -2.26 -30.97
C SER A 200 4.29 -1.35 -31.17
N PHE A 201 4.67 -0.62 -30.14
CA PHE A 201 5.86 0.21 -30.09
C PHE A 201 6.56 0.06 -28.75
N PHE A 202 7.89 -0.07 -28.80
CA PHE A 202 8.77 -0.13 -27.64
C PHE A 202 9.91 0.87 -27.81
N THR A 203 10.22 1.63 -26.76
CA THR A 203 11.40 2.51 -26.76
C THR A 203 12.70 1.72 -26.82
N THR A 204 12.68 0.48 -26.29
CA THR A 204 13.81 -0.44 -26.27
C THR A 204 13.35 -1.86 -26.56
N ASN A 205 13.88 -2.47 -27.64
CA ASN A 205 13.51 -3.84 -28.02
C ASN A 205 14.35 -4.92 -27.31
N TYR A 206 15.62 -4.64 -26.99
CA TYR A 206 16.55 -5.61 -26.40
C TYR A 206 17.53 -4.92 -25.45
N VAL A 207 17.87 -5.59 -24.35
CA VAL A 207 18.98 -5.20 -23.48
C VAL A 207 19.77 -6.44 -23.02
N PHE A 208 21.11 -6.33 -22.98
CA PHE A 208 22.03 -7.48 -22.84
C PHE A 208 22.83 -7.50 -21.52
N ASP A 209 22.84 -6.39 -20.78
CA ASP A 209 23.60 -6.23 -19.53
C ASP A 209 22.70 -6.16 -18.28
N GLY A 210 21.39 -6.38 -18.46
CA GLY A 210 20.40 -6.22 -17.39
C GLY A 210 20.04 -4.77 -17.08
N SER A 211 20.46 -3.81 -17.90
CA SER A 211 19.97 -2.43 -17.77
C SER A 211 18.51 -2.32 -18.22
N TYR A 212 17.69 -1.63 -17.42
CA TYR A 212 16.33 -1.26 -17.81
C TYR A 212 16.36 0.08 -18.56
N SER A 213 15.25 0.45 -19.22
CA SER A 213 15.13 1.79 -19.80
C SER A 213 15.40 2.85 -18.71
N GLN A 214 16.49 3.60 -18.86
CA GLN A 214 16.82 4.72 -17.98
C GLN A 214 16.09 6.01 -18.41
N LYS A 215 15.20 5.93 -19.40
CA LYS A 215 14.53 7.11 -19.95
C LYS A 215 13.26 7.40 -19.15
N PRO A 216 13.06 8.64 -18.68
CA PRO A 216 11.79 9.08 -18.13
C PRO A 216 10.63 8.93 -19.13
N ASP A 217 9.41 8.65 -18.65
CA ASP A 217 8.28 8.19 -19.48
C ASP A 217 7.75 9.19 -20.51
N LYS A 218 8.04 10.49 -20.35
CA LYS A 218 7.72 11.51 -21.37
C LYS A 218 8.35 11.23 -22.74
N VAL A 219 9.32 10.31 -22.83
CA VAL A 219 9.84 9.76 -24.10
C VAL A 219 8.74 9.11 -24.98
N LEU A 220 7.63 8.66 -24.40
CA LEU A 220 6.52 8.05 -25.13
C LEU A 220 5.61 9.08 -25.84
N LEU A 221 5.57 10.33 -25.38
CA LEU A 221 4.63 11.34 -25.87
C LEU A 221 4.65 11.54 -27.39
N PRO A 222 5.82 11.60 -28.07
CA PRO A 222 5.85 11.74 -29.53
C PRO A 222 5.21 10.55 -30.26
N GLN A 223 5.36 9.33 -29.73
CA GLN A 223 4.74 8.15 -30.33
C GLN A 223 3.24 8.11 -30.01
N LEU A 224 2.85 8.49 -28.80
CA LEU A 224 1.44 8.55 -28.40
C LEU A 224 0.67 9.58 -29.22
N LYS A 225 1.29 10.70 -29.60
CA LYS A 225 0.72 11.66 -30.55
C LYS A 225 0.50 11.05 -31.94
N LYS A 226 1.47 10.27 -32.46
CA LYS A 226 1.28 9.55 -33.74
C LYS A 226 0.14 8.54 -33.67
N VAL A 227 0.01 7.84 -32.54
CA VAL A 227 -1.12 6.93 -32.31
C VAL A 227 -2.42 7.71 -32.32
N PHE A 228 -2.52 8.78 -31.53
CA PHE A 228 -3.67 9.69 -31.49
C PHE A 228 -4.09 10.16 -32.89
N ASP A 229 -3.15 10.63 -33.70
CA ASP A 229 -3.39 11.11 -35.07
C ASP A 229 -3.85 9.99 -36.02
N SER A 230 -3.55 8.73 -35.71
CA SER A 230 -3.90 7.55 -36.51
C SER A 230 -5.21 6.86 -36.12
N LEU A 231 -5.80 7.22 -34.97
CA LEU A 231 -7.02 6.58 -34.47
C LEU A 231 -8.24 6.93 -35.34
N ASP A 232 -8.88 5.89 -35.89
CA ASP A 232 -10.17 6.01 -36.59
C ASP A 232 -11.32 6.03 -35.58
N SER A 233 -11.97 7.20 -35.42
CA SER A 233 -13.11 7.39 -34.50
C SER A 233 -14.38 6.65 -34.90
N SER A 234 -14.42 6.00 -36.07
CA SER A 234 -15.52 5.11 -36.45
C SER A 234 -15.34 3.68 -35.90
N GLN A 235 -14.14 3.37 -35.42
CA GLN A 235 -13.78 2.07 -34.85
C GLN A 235 -13.71 2.14 -33.33
N ASN A 236 -13.78 0.96 -32.69
CA ASN A 236 -13.47 0.87 -31.27
C ASN A 236 -11.96 0.73 -31.12
N ASN A 237 -11.35 1.59 -30.32
CA ASN A 237 -9.91 1.64 -30.12
C ASN A 237 -9.57 1.32 -28.67
N PHE A 238 -8.58 0.45 -28.48
CA PHE A 238 -8.01 0.16 -27.17
C PHE A 238 -6.52 0.48 -27.18
N VAL A 239 -6.14 1.51 -26.43
CA VAL A 239 -4.75 1.98 -26.32
C VAL A 239 -4.19 1.58 -24.96
N ILE A 240 -3.14 0.78 -24.96
CA ILE A 240 -2.39 0.37 -23.78
C ILE A 240 -1.06 1.12 -23.75
N VAL A 241 -0.76 1.77 -22.63
CA VAL A 241 0.49 2.49 -22.38
C VAL A 241 1.20 1.86 -21.19
N HIS A 242 2.39 1.30 -21.40
CA HIS A 242 3.17 0.63 -20.35
C HIS A 242 4.41 1.44 -20.01
N ILE A 243 4.48 1.95 -18.79
CA ILE A 243 5.49 2.93 -18.37
C ILE A 243 6.54 2.32 -17.43
N MET A 244 7.66 3.03 -17.23
CA MET A 244 8.69 2.70 -16.23
C MET A 244 8.34 3.20 -14.83
N GLY A 245 7.42 4.18 -14.72
CA GLY A 245 6.81 4.62 -13.47
C GLY A 245 7.84 4.88 -12.37
N ASN A 246 7.71 4.11 -11.29
CA ASN A 246 8.51 4.24 -10.07
C ASN A 246 9.53 3.10 -9.91
N HIS A 247 9.91 2.39 -10.98
CA HIS A 247 10.93 1.35 -10.92
C HIS A 247 12.25 1.90 -10.35
N SER A 248 12.98 1.12 -9.55
CA SER A 248 14.32 1.53 -9.08
C SER A 248 15.41 1.40 -10.18
N PRO A 249 16.52 2.14 -10.15
CA PRO A 249 16.78 3.29 -9.29
C PRO A 249 15.87 4.48 -9.63
N TYR A 250 15.27 5.12 -8.62
CA TYR A 250 14.23 6.13 -8.84
C TYR A 250 14.76 7.41 -9.50
N TYR A 251 16.04 7.75 -9.31
CA TYR A 251 16.65 8.92 -9.93
C TYR A 251 16.71 8.84 -11.47
N ASN A 252 16.50 7.67 -12.07
CA ASN A 252 16.39 7.49 -13.52
C ASN A 252 14.96 7.70 -14.05
N ARG A 253 13.99 8.01 -13.19
CA ARG A 253 12.57 8.17 -13.56
C ARG A 253 12.18 9.60 -13.92
N PHE A 254 13.08 10.55 -13.68
CA PHE A 254 12.93 11.96 -14.04
C PHE A 254 14.26 12.50 -14.60
N PRO A 255 14.25 13.62 -15.37
CA PRO A 255 15.47 14.24 -15.88
C PRO A 255 16.41 14.69 -14.75
N GLU A 256 17.73 14.65 -14.97
CA GLU A 256 18.77 14.99 -13.97
C GLU A 256 18.55 16.36 -13.30
N ASN A 257 18.02 17.31 -14.05
CA ASN A 257 17.76 18.70 -13.67
C ASN A 257 16.29 18.96 -13.27
N TYR A 258 15.52 17.91 -12.99
CA TYR A 258 14.18 18.03 -12.44
C TYR A 258 14.22 18.43 -10.94
N PRO A 259 13.34 19.34 -10.47
CA PRO A 259 13.31 19.73 -9.06
C PRO A 259 12.97 18.53 -8.15
N VAL A 260 13.96 18.11 -7.35
CA VAL A 260 13.78 17.02 -6.38
C VAL A 260 12.95 17.51 -5.20
N ILE A 261 11.90 16.78 -4.86
CA ILE A 261 11.16 16.96 -3.62
C ILE A 261 12.07 16.48 -2.49
N LYS A 262 12.55 17.42 -1.69
CA LYS A 262 13.37 17.15 -0.52
C LYS A 262 12.49 16.96 0.69
N ILE A 263 12.58 15.77 1.29
CA ILE A 263 11.92 15.48 2.53
C ILE A 263 12.89 15.80 3.67
N ASN A 264 12.84 17.05 4.13
CA ASN A 264 13.77 17.59 5.13
C ASN A 264 13.23 17.55 6.57
N ASP A 265 11.99 17.07 6.75
CA ASP A 265 11.31 17.01 8.03
C ASP A 265 10.68 15.61 8.17
N ALA A 266 10.94 14.92 9.28
CA ALA A 266 10.37 13.60 9.56
C ALA A 266 8.82 13.60 9.53
N SER A 267 8.19 14.78 9.69
CA SER A 267 6.75 14.96 9.48
C SER A 267 6.28 14.95 8.02
N GLN A 268 7.17 15.25 7.08
CA GLN A 268 6.97 15.15 5.63
C GLN A 268 7.35 13.76 5.08
N LEU A 269 8.19 13.02 5.81
CA LEU A 269 8.48 11.60 5.55
C LEU A 269 7.24 10.81 5.89
N GLY A 270 6.29 10.82 4.98
CA GLY A 270 5.12 10.00 5.11
C GLY A 270 5.40 8.51 5.35
N SER A 271 6.63 8.03 5.37
CA SER A 271 6.84 6.79 4.66
C SER A 271 7.41 5.67 5.49
N LEU A 272 8.38 5.84 6.39
CA LEU A 272 9.28 4.70 6.56
C LEU A 272 9.68 4.33 7.99
N SER A 273 9.57 5.14 9.03
CA SER A 273 9.75 4.71 10.43
C SER A 273 9.52 5.92 11.31
N LEU A 274 9.42 5.70 12.62
CA LEU A 274 9.44 6.77 13.63
C LEU A 274 10.78 7.53 13.73
N ASP A 275 11.63 7.46 12.69
CA ASP A 275 12.93 8.14 12.60
C ASP A 275 13.38 8.24 11.13
N ALA A 276 13.68 9.46 10.66
CA ALA A 276 14.24 9.71 9.34
C ALA A 276 15.58 8.99 9.12
N ASN A 277 16.34 8.73 10.18
CA ASN A 277 17.61 8.02 10.15
C ASN A 277 17.43 6.53 9.89
N VAL A 278 16.39 5.88 10.45
CA VAL A 278 16.07 4.46 10.17
C VAL A 278 15.72 4.27 8.69
N VAL A 279 15.01 5.24 8.12
CA VAL A 279 14.73 5.31 6.68
C VAL A 279 16.04 5.43 5.88
N ASN A 280 16.88 6.39 6.24
CA ASN A 280 18.14 6.65 5.55
C ASN A 280 19.17 5.52 5.72
N MET A 281 19.09 4.73 6.79
CA MET A 281 19.94 3.55 7.02
C MET A 281 19.53 2.36 6.15
N ALA A 282 18.25 2.25 5.78
CA ALA A 282 17.73 1.14 5.00
C ALA A 282 17.65 1.43 3.49
N LEU A 283 17.72 2.70 3.09
CA LEU A 283 17.73 3.15 1.70
C LEU A 283 19.16 3.37 1.19
N ASP A 284 19.41 2.96 -0.05
CA ASP A 284 20.65 3.31 -0.76
C ASP A 284 20.39 4.48 -1.74
N THR A 285 21.42 4.96 -2.43
CA THR A 285 21.27 6.06 -3.41
C THR A 285 20.24 5.74 -4.50
N ALA A 286 20.08 4.46 -4.87
CA ALA A 286 19.11 4.01 -5.87
C ALA A 286 17.68 4.01 -5.34
N THR A 287 17.49 3.78 -4.03
CA THR A 287 16.17 3.71 -3.39
C THR A 287 15.83 4.91 -2.51
N ALA A 288 16.62 5.98 -2.55
CA ALA A 288 16.39 7.18 -1.74
C ALA A 288 14.95 7.73 -1.88
N TYR A 289 14.30 7.98 -0.74
CA TYR A 289 12.87 8.31 -0.69
C TYR A 289 12.53 9.61 -1.43
N ASP A 290 13.37 10.64 -1.31
CA ASP A 290 13.30 11.89 -2.10
C ASP A 290 13.12 11.59 -3.59
N ASN A 291 13.89 10.64 -4.12
CA ASN A 291 13.82 10.27 -5.54
C ASN A 291 12.53 9.50 -5.83
N TYR A 292 12.04 8.68 -4.90
CA TYR A 292 10.76 8.00 -5.06
C TYR A 292 9.60 8.99 -5.19
N VAL A 293 9.44 9.92 -4.22
CA VAL A 293 8.36 10.91 -4.26
C VAL A 293 8.50 11.87 -5.44
N THR A 294 9.72 12.19 -5.85
CA THR A 294 9.99 12.98 -7.06
C THR A 294 9.58 12.22 -8.32
N ALA A 295 9.87 10.92 -8.41
CA ALA A 295 9.41 10.06 -9.49
C ALA A 295 7.88 9.96 -9.52
N VAL A 296 7.19 9.90 -8.36
CA VAL A 296 5.73 9.98 -8.30
C VAL A 296 5.21 11.27 -8.93
N LYS A 297 5.83 12.43 -8.61
CA LYS A 297 5.46 13.73 -9.21
C LYS A 297 5.63 13.73 -10.72
N TYR A 298 6.77 13.25 -11.20
CA TYR A 298 7.05 13.21 -12.64
C TYR A 298 6.10 12.27 -13.39
N ASN A 299 5.76 11.14 -12.77
CA ASN A 299 4.74 10.22 -13.27
C ASN A 299 3.36 10.89 -13.34
N ASP A 300 2.92 11.61 -12.30
CA ASP A 300 1.67 12.37 -12.30
C ASP A 300 1.61 13.42 -13.43
N GLU A 301 2.72 14.12 -13.69
CA GLU A 301 2.81 15.05 -14.83
C GLU A 301 2.68 14.34 -16.18
N PHE A 302 3.35 13.19 -16.35
CA PHE A 302 3.21 12.39 -17.58
C PHE A 302 1.76 11.93 -17.77
N LEU A 303 1.10 11.45 -16.71
CA LEU A 303 -0.30 11.04 -16.75
C LEU A 303 -1.22 12.21 -17.10
N ASN A 304 -0.93 13.43 -16.62
CA ASN A 304 -1.68 14.63 -17.01
C ASN A 304 -1.57 14.90 -18.51
N GLU A 305 -0.35 14.92 -19.06
CA GLU A 305 -0.12 15.15 -20.49
C GLU A 305 -0.76 14.06 -21.37
N LEU A 306 -0.75 12.81 -20.88
CA LEU A 306 -1.38 11.69 -21.56
C LEU A 306 -2.91 11.76 -21.53
N TYR A 307 -3.47 12.14 -20.39
CA TYR A 307 -4.91 12.36 -20.24
C TYR A 307 -5.38 13.49 -21.14
N ASP A 308 -4.71 14.65 -21.11
CA ASP A 308 -5.03 15.80 -21.96
C ASP A 308 -4.95 15.46 -23.46
N LEU A 309 -4.05 14.56 -23.84
CA LEU A 309 -3.96 14.08 -25.22
C LEU A 309 -5.21 13.31 -25.64
N PHE A 310 -5.66 12.31 -24.87
CA PHE A 310 -6.74 11.41 -25.31
C PHE A 310 -8.15 11.84 -24.89
N ALA A 311 -8.31 12.46 -23.72
CA ALA A 311 -9.61 12.84 -23.16
C ALA A 311 -10.32 13.96 -23.96
N THR A 312 -9.60 14.64 -24.85
CA THR A 312 -10.14 15.69 -25.74
C THR A 312 -10.90 15.16 -26.96
N ARG A 313 -10.87 13.84 -27.21
CA ARG A 313 -11.57 13.24 -28.36
C ARG A 313 -13.05 13.01 -28.08
N GLU A 314 -13.89 13.16 -29.10
CA GLU A 314 -15.33 12.89 -29.00
C GLU A 314 -15.66 11.40 -28.73
N ASP A 315 -14.81 10.49 -29.20
CA ASP A 315 -14.95 9.04 -28.99
C ASP A 315 -14.35 8.56 -27.67
N TYR A 316 -13.76 9.45 -26.86
CA TYR A 316 -13.23 9.10 -25.54
C TYR A 316 -14.32 8.47 -24.65
N ARG A 317 -13.97 7.36 -24.00
CA ARG A 317 -14.86 6.67 -23.05
C ARG A 317 -14.27 6.51 -21.67
N ALA A 318 -13.06 6.00 -21.57
CA ALA A 318 -12.42 5.78 -20.28
C ALA A 318 -10.90 5.93 -20.33
N PHE A 319 -10.34 6.43 -19.23
CA PHE A 319 -8.91 6.46 -18.92
C PHE A 319 -8.69 5.69 -17.61
N ILE A 320 -7.90 4.62 -17.69
CA ILE A 320 -7.65 3.70 -16.59
C ILE A 320 -6.17 3.76 -16.26
N TYR A 321 -5.82 3.94 -14.98
CA TYR A 321 -4.45 3.85 -14.50
C TYR A 321 -4.38 2.88 -13.33
N TYR A 322 -3.49 1.89 -13.42
CA TYR A 322 -3.15 1.02 -12.30
C TYR A 322 -1.65 0.72 -12.30
N SER A 323 -1.06 0.42 -11.14
CA SER A 323 0.32 -0.09 -11.09
C SER A 323 0.34 -1.62 -11.18
N ASP A 324 1.31 -2.20 -11.88
CA ASP A 324 1.51 -3.64 -11.94
C ASP A 324 1.73 -4.25 -10.53
N HIS A 325 2.61 -3.65 -9.74
CA HIS A 325 2.83 -3.88 -8.34
C HIS A 325 3.29 -2.57 -7.69
N ALA A 326 3.57 -2.62 -6.39
CA ALA A 326 4.14 -1.54 -5.64
C ALA A 326 5.55 -1.90 -5.15
N GLU A 327 6.18 -0.98 -4.43
CA GLU A 327 7.45 -1.25 -3.75
C GLU A 327 7.33 -1.09 -2.25
N ALA A 328 8.30 -1.67 -1.55
CA ALA A 328 8.39 -1.71 -0.10
C ALA A 328 8.83 -0.34 0.47
N ILE A 329 8.13 0.72 0.09
CA ILE A 329 8.32 2.09 0.54
C ILE A 329 7.14 2.45 1.46
N HIS A 330 7.07 1.80 2.63
CA HIS A 330 6.08 2.07 3.68
C HIS A 330 6.58 1.59 5.06
N TYR A 331 5.99 2.05 6.16
CA TYR A 331 6.50 1.80 7.51
C TYR A 331 6.53 0.30 7.87
N ASP A 332 5.53 -0.48 7.43
CA ASP A 332 5.45 -1.92 7.66
C ASP A 332 6.55 -2.70 6.92
N ALA A 333 7.06 -2.14 5.82
CA ALA A 333 8.20 -2.67 5.09
C ALA A 333 9.52 -2.40 5.79
N VAL A 334 9.71 -1.18 6.30
CA VAL A 334 10.99 -0.78 6.92
C VAL A 334 11.20 -1.43 8.25
N GLY A 335 10.17 -1.52 9.10
CA GLY A 335 10.28 -2.23 10.38
C GLY A 335 10.78 -3.66 10.16
N LYS A 336 10.21 -4.37 9.18
CA LYS A 336 10.66 -5.71 8.77
C LYS A 336 12.07 -5.69 8.17
N ALA A 337 12.41 -4.72 7.34
CA ALA A 337 13.72 -4.66 6.70
C ALA A 337 14.84 -4.44 7.73
N VAL A 338 14.64 -3.55 8.70
CA VAL A 338 15.58 -3.28 9.80
C VAL A 338 15.76 -4.53 10.66
N GLN A 339 14.68 -5.18 11.07
CA GLN A 339 14.73 -6.44 11.82
C GLN A 339 15.55 -7.53 11.09
N ASN A 340 15.47 -7.56 9.77
CA ASN A 340 16.12 -8.57 8.93
C ASN A 340 17.45 -8.11 8.32
N ASN A 341 17.98 -6.95 8.71
CA ASN A 341 19.19 -6.33 8.13
C ASN A 341 19.16 -6.30 6.59
N ALA A 342 18.02 -5.88 6.03
CA ALA A 342 17.70 -5.84 4.61
C ALA A 342 17.55 -4.40 4.09
N HIS A 343 17.63 -4.22 2.77
CA HIS A 343 17.43 -2.92 2.13
C HIS A 343 15.94 -2.68 1.85
N VAL A 344 15.50 -1.43 2.01
CA VAL A 344 14.15 -0.93 1.74
C VAL A 344 14.08 -0.35 0.32
N GLY A 345 12.87 -0.27 -0.25
CA GLY A 345 12.68 0.27 -1.61
C GLY A 345 13.00 -0.72 -2.73
N ARG A 346 12.74 -2.00 -2.45
CA ARG A 346 12.80 -3.07 -3.44
C ARG A 346 11.59 -3.97 -3.25
N HIS A 347 11.20 -4.67 -4.30
CA HIS A 347 10.13 -5.64 -4.26
C HIS A 347 10.73 -7.05 -4.27
N ASN A 348 10.56 -7.79 -3.17
CA ASN A 348 11.13 -9.13 -3.01
C ASN A 348 10.11 -10.04 -2.32
N VAL A 349 9.68 -11.08 -3.03
CA VAL A 349 8.73 -12.08 -2.54
C VAL A 349 9.19 -12.73 -1.22
N ALA A 350 10.49 -12.90 -1.02
CA ALA A 350 11.04 -13.50 0.21
C ALA A 350 10.92 -12.57 1.44
N GLN A 351 10.74 -11.27 1.23
CA GLN A 351 10.68 -10.23 2.27
C GLN A 351 9.37 -9.46 2.20
N PHE A 352 8.28 -10.16 1.88
CA PHE A 352 6.98 -9.55 1.61
C PHE A 352 6.50 -8.61 2.74
N SER A 353 6.03 -7.42 2.32
CA SER A 353 5.19 -6.51 3.08
C SER A 353 3.96 -6.14 2.25
N TYR A 354 2.85 -5.78 2.90
CA TYR A 354 1.63 -5.42 2.18
C TYR A 354 1.82 -4.22 1.28
N ALA A 355 2.68 -3.27 1.67
CA ALA A 355 3.04 -2.13 0.85
C ALA A 355 3.53 -2.47 -0.56
N MET A 356 4.23 -3.60 -0.74
CA MET A 356 4.66 -4.07 -2.06
C MET A 356 3.48 -4.44 -2.98
N SER A 357 2.28 -4.63 -2.43
CA SER A 357 1.08 -5.02 -3.15
C SER A 357 -0.01 -3.95 -3.21
N ARG A 358 0.05 -2.87 -2.41
CA ARG A 358 -0.96 -1.80 -2.41
C ARG A 358 -0.74 -0.85 -3.59
N ILE A 359 -1.47 -1.09 -4.67
CA ILE A 359 -1.33 -0.34 -5.92
C ILE A 359 -2.39 0.77 -6.06
N PRO A 360 -2.11 1.86 -6.80
CA PRO A 360 -3.15 2.75 -7.27
C PRO A 360 -4.02 2.05 -8.32
N PHE A 361 -5.31 2.39 -8.33
CA PHE A 361 -6.22 2.02 -9.39
C PHE A 361 -7.30 3.10 -9.54
N ILE A 362 -7.25 3.81 -10.67
CA ILE A 362 -8.08 4.98 -10.96
C ILE A 362 -8.75 4.78 -12.32
N VAL A 363 -10.03 5.10 -12.41
CA VAL A 363 -10.83 5.03 -13.63
C VAL A 363 -11.58 6.34 -13.80
N ASN A 364 -11.17 7.16 -14.77
CA ASN A 364 -11.96 8.29 -15.23
C ASN A 364 -12.78 7.88 -16.45
N VAL A 365 -14.03 8.32 -16.53
CA VAL A 365 -14.91 8.08 -17.68
C VAL A 365 -15.51 9.37 -18.21
N SER A 366 -15.81 9.41 -19.51
CA SER A 366 -16.51 10.53 -20.14
C SER A 366 -17.98 10.64 -19.67
N ASP A 367 -18.58 11.82 -19.81
CA ASP A 367 -20.03 12.02 -19.57
C ASP A 367 -20.88 11.14 -20.50
N SER A 368 -20.43 10.93 -21.73
CA SER A 368 -21.04 9.99 -22.68
C SER A 368 -21.03 8.55 -22.15
N PHE A 369 -19.94 8.12 -21.51
CA PHE A 369 -19.87 6.80 -20.90
C PHE A 369 -20.86 6.69 -19.74
N VAL A 370 -20.93 7.69 -18.84
CA VAL A 370 -21.89 7.68 -17.73
C VAL A 370 -23.33 7.60 -18.24
N LYS A 371 -23.65 8.33 -19.31
CA LYS A 371 -24.98 8.30 -19.93
C LYS A 371 -25.30 6.97 -20.61
N GLU A 372 -24.34 6.36 -21.28
CA GLU A 372 -24.55 5.16 -22.10
C GLU A 372 -24.44 3.85 -21.28
N TYR A 373 -23.56 3.84 -20.27
CA TYR A 373 -23.28 2.70 -19.40
C TYR A 373 -23.41 3.05 -17.90
N PRO A 374 -24.54 3.63 -17.45
CA PRO A 374 -24.70 4.08 -16.08
C PRO A 374 -24.54 2.94 -15.07
N SER A 375 -25.01 1.74 -15.39
CA SER A 375 -24.88 0.57 -14.51
C SER A 375 -23.42 0.20 -14.22
N SER A 376 -22.52 0.33 -15.21
CA SER A 376 -21.11 0.04 -15.00
C SER A 376 -20.43 1.12 -14.18
N PHE A 377 -20.76 2.39 -14.43
CA PHE A 377 -20.25 3.48 -13.60
C PHE A 377 -20.72 3.38 -12.15
N TYR A 378 -22.03 3.15 -11.93
CA TYR A 378 -22.59 2.94 -10.59
C TYR A 378 -22.02 1.71 -9.89
N ALA A 379 -21.73 0.64 -10.62
CA ALA A 379 -21.07 -0.53 -10.05
C ALA A 379 -19.67 -0.19 -9.55
N MET A 380 -18.85 0.51 -10.34
CA MET A 380 -17.52 0.94 -9.91
C MET A 380 -17.60 1.82 -8.66
N GLU A 381 -18.49 2.82 -8.65
CA GLU A 381 -18.71 3.70 -7.50
C GLU A 381 -19.12 2.94 -6.23
N ARG A 382 -20.00 1.94 -6.38
CA ARG A 382 -20.44 1.07 -5.28
C ARG A 382 -19.31 0.15 -4.78
N ASN A 383 -18.45 -0.31 -5.68
CA ASN A 383 -17.44 -1.32 -5.39
C ASN A 383 -16.05 -0.72 -5.06
N LYS A 384 -15.86 0.60 -5.15
CA LYS A 384 -14.55 1.27 -4.96
C LYS A 384 -13.85 1.02 -3.62
N ASN A 385 -14.63 0.62 -2.62
CA ASN A 385 -14.14 0.29 -1.27
C ASN A 385 -14.01 -1.22 -1.02
N LYS A 386 -14.39 -2.08 -1.96
CA LYS A 386 -14.15 -3.53 -1.87
C LYS A 386 -12.72 -3.85 -2.27
N ILE A 387 -12.23 -5.01 -1.85
CA ILE A 387 -10.96 -5.55 -2.32
C ILE A 387 -11.06 -5.80 -3.83
N VAL A 388 -10.09 -5.30 -4.57
CA VAL A 388 -9.88 -5.61 -6.00
C VAL A 388 -8.44 -6.02 -6.17
N THR A 389 -8.18 -7.13 -6.85
CA THR A 389 -6.82 -7.57 -7.20
C THR A 389 -6.61 -7.42 -8.70
N ASN A 390 -5.41 -7.04 -9.15
CA ASN A 390 -5.18 -6.77 -10.57
C ASN A 390 -5.25 -8.02 -11.48
N ASP A 391 -5.22 -9.24 -10.93
CA ASP A 391 -5.58 -10.47 -11.67
C ASP A 391 -7.07 -10.56 -12.05
N THR A 392 -7.92 -9.65 -11.55
CA THR A 392 -9.29 -9.45 -12.03
C THR A 392 -9.41 -8.44 -13.19
N LEU A 393 -8.29 -7.83 -13.61
CA LEU A 393 -8.27 -6.78 -14.64
C LEU A 393 -8.80 -7.30 -15.99
N TYR A 394 -8.56 -8.57 -16.33
CA TYR A 394 -9.13 -9.21 -17.52
C TYR A 394 -10.67 -9.07 -17.56
N ASP A 395 -11.35 -9.52 -16.51
CA ASP A 395 -12.82 -9.47 -16.43
C ASP A 395 -13.32 -8.03 -16.31
N PHE A 396 -12.64 -7.20 -15.51
CA PHE A 396 -12.96 -5.79 -15.35
C PHE A 396 -12.91 -5.03 -16.68
N MET A 397 -11.83 -5.18 -17.45
CA MET A 397 -11.64 -4.45 -18.70
C MET A 397 -12.62 -4.91 -19.79
N LEU A 398 -12.90 -6.22 -19.89
CA LEU A 398 -13.89 -6.72 -20.84
C LEU A 398 -15.30 -6.19 -20.53
N ASP A 399 -15.68 -6.16 -19.25
CA ASP A 399 -16.97 -5.61 -18.83
C ASP A 399 -17.03 -4.08 -18.99
N LEU A 400 -16.00 -3.35 -18.58
CA LEU A 400 -15.90 -1.89 -18.74
C LEU A 400 -16.01 -1.49 -20.23
N MET A 401 -15.32 -2.22 -21.11
CA MET A 401 -15.39 -2.03 -22.56
C MET A 401 -16.68 -2.57 -23.18
N GLN A 402 -17.60 -3.13 -22.38
CA GLN A 402 -18.88 -3.68 -22.85
C GLN A 402 -18.71 -4.80 -23.89
N ILE A 403 -17.61 -5.55 -23.80
CA ILE A 403 -17.35 -6.73 -24.63
C ILE A 403 -18.16 -7.88 -24.05
N LYS A 404 -19.02 -8.49 -24.88
CA LYS A 404 -19.84 -9.64 -24.49
C LYS A 404 -19.19 -10.93 -24.96
N SER A 405 -18.92 -11.83 -24.02
CA SER A 405 -18.42 -13.18 -24.26
C SER A 405 -18.86 -14.10 -23.11
N SER A 406 -18.91 -15.41 -23.37
CA SER A 406 -19.07 -16.44 -22.32
C SER A 406 -17.84 -16.58 -21.42
N ALA A 407 -16.70 -16.04 -21.82
CA ALA A 407 -15.45 -16.11 -21.05
C ALA A 407 -15.34 -15.05 -19.94
N VAL A 408 -16.24 -14.06 -19.91
CA VAL A 408 -16.23 -12.99 -18.90
C VAL A 408 -16.93 -13.49 -17.63
N ASN A 409 -16.22 -13.44 -16.51
CA ASN A 409 -16.78 -13.66 -15.19
C ASN A 409 -17.17 -12.32 -14.55
N TYR A 410 -18.43 -11.93 -14.71
CA TYR A 410 -18.97 -10.68 -14.17
C TYR A 410 -18.92 -10.58 -12.63
N LYS A 411 -18.71 -11.67 -11.89
CA LYS A 411 -18.46 -11.59 -10.44
C LYS A 411 -17.07 -11.05 -10.11
N LEU A 412 -16.12 -11.14 -11.03
CA LEU A 412 -14.76 -10.62 -10.87
C LEU A 412 -14.58 -9.22 -11.47
N SER A 413 -15.58 -8.68 -12.16
CA SER A 413 -15.54 -7.30 -12.66
C SER A 413 -16.07 -6.32 -11.62
N ALA A 414 -15.20 -5.44 -11.11
CA ALA A 414 -15.62 -4.34 -10.23
C ALA A 414 -16.54 -3.32 -10.95
N ALA A 415 -16.61 -3.34 -12.28
CA ALA A 415 -17.57 -2.60 -13.09
C ALA A 415 -18.93 -3.31 -13.22
N ASN A 416 -19.17 -4.36 -12.42
CA ASN A 416 -20.45 -5.07 -12.38
C ASN A 416 -21.16 -4.99 -11.03
N MET A 417 -22.48 -4.97 -11.07
CA MET A 417 -23.31 -4.97 -9.86
C MET A 417 -23.24 -6.30 -9.08
N SER A 418 -22.87 -7.40 -9.75
CA SER A 418 -22.66 -8.71 -9.12
C SER A 418 -21.24 -8.92 -8.60
N PHE A 419 -20.38 -7.89 -8.59
CA PHE A 419 -19.00 -8.03 -8.14
C PHE A 419 -18.90 -8.62 -6.73
N ASP A 420 -18.23 -9.76 -6.66
CA ASP A 420 -18.08 -10.61 -5.48
C ASP A 420 -16.89 -11.55 -5.71
N MET A 421 -15.77 -11.25 -5.04
CA MET A 421 -14.57 -12.09 -5.02
C MET A 421 -14.62 -13.20 -3.97
N GLY A 422 -15.77 -13.39 -3.33
CA GLY A 422 -15.96 -14.33 -2.24
C GLY A 422 -15.77 -13.68 -0.86
N ASN A 423 -15.50 -14.52 0.14
CA ASN A 423 -15.28 -14.07 1.51
C ASN A 423 -14.01 -13.22 1.60
N GLU A 424 -14.12 -11.97 2.06
CA GLU A 424 -13.00 -11.03 2.18
C GLU A 424 -11.85 -11.59 3.03
N GLN A 425 -12.15 -12.46 3.99
CA GLN A 425 -11.17 -13.13 4.84
C GLN A 425 -10.27 -14.13 4.10
N ASP A 426 -10.69 -14.57 2.91
CA ASP A 426 -10.05 -15.63 2.14
C ASP A 426 -9.43 -15.11 0.85
N ILE A 427 -9.55 -13.81 0.55
CA ILE A 427 -8.89 -13.19 -0.60
C ILE A 427 -7.39 -13.12 -0.32
N THR A 428 -6.61 -13.77 -1.19
CA THR A 428 -5.16 -13.82 -1.12
C THR A 428 -4.51 -13.09 -2.29
N ILE A 429 -3.25 -12.69 -2.08
CA ILE A 429 -2.39 -12.09 -3.09
C ILE A 429 -1.22 -13.04 -3.37
N ILE A 430 -0.07 -12.82 -2.73
CA ILE A 430 1.08 -13.72 -2.83
C ILE A 430 0.93 -14.92 -1.91
N LYS A 431 0.94 -16.12 -2.51
CA LYS A 431 0.76 -17.40 -1.79
C LYS A 431 -0.55 -17.36 -0.99
N ASP A 432 -0.49 -17.71 0.29
CA ASP A 432 -1.64 -17.72 1.22
C ASP A 432 -1.76 -16.43 2.04
N THR A 433 -1.16 -15.33 1.57
CA THR A 433 -1.19 -14.04 2.29
C THR A 433 -2.55 -13.39 2.11
N LYS A 434 -3.32 -13.31 3.21
CA LYS A 434 -4.68 -12.79 3.25
C LYS A 434 -4.72 -11.27 3.30
N VAL A 435 -5.50 -10.63 2.42
CA VAL A 435 -5.69 -9.16 2.43
C VAL A 435 -6.36 -8.68 3.72
N ALA A 436 -7.22 -9.49 4.33
CA ALA A 436 -7.88 -9.15 5.60
C ALA A 436 -6.91 -8.94 6.78
N ASN A 437 -5.65 -9.36 6.64
CA ASN A 437 -4.60 -9.16 7.65
C ASN A 437 -3.76 -7.90 7.37
N ASP A 438 -4.09 -7.12 6.34
CA ASP A 438 -3.42 -5.86 6.03
C ASP A 438 -3.94 -4.72 6.95
N PRO A 439 -3.10 -4.13 7.83
CA PRO A 439 -3.50 -3.01 8.69
C PRO A 439 -4.15 -1.85 7.93
N GLU A 440 -3.67 -1.53 6.73
CA GLU A 440 -4.20 -0.42 5.94
C GLU A 440 -5.58 -0.73 5.37
N TYR A 441 -5.85 -2.00 5.01
CA TYR A 441 -7.18 -2.45 4.60
C TYR A 441 -8.18 -2.28 5.75
N ILE A 442 -7.82 -2.77 6.94
CA ILE A 442 -8.67 -2.70 8.13
C ILE A 442 -8.95 -1.24 8.49
N ALA A 443 -7.92 -0.38 8.41
CA ALA A 443 -8.09 1.06 8.63
C ALA A 443 -9.03 1.70 7.59
N ASN A 444 -8.94 1.32 6.31
CA ASN A 444 -9.82 1.85 5.25
C ASN A 444 -11.28 1.45 5.45
N ILE A 445 -11.57 0.16 5.69
CA ILE A 445 -12.95 -0.30 5.88
C ILE A 445 -13.57 0.24 7.16
N THR A 446 -12.76 0.46 8.20
CA THR A 446 -13.25 1.00 9.46
C THR A 446 -13.52 2.50 9.36
N ALA A 447 -12.81 3.22 8.49
CA ALA A 447 -13.08 4.64 8.23
C ALA A 447 -14.43 4.88 7.52
N LEU A 448 -14.93 3.88 6.80
CA LEU A 448 -16.25 3.91 6.15
C LEU A 448 -17.39 3.59 7.11
N ASP A 449 -17.06 3.16 8.32
CA ASP A 449 -18.03 2.75 9.31
C ASP A 449 -18.66 4.00 9.97
N PRO A 450 -19.99 4.04 10.18
CA PRO A 450 -20.62 5.05 11.04
C PRO A 450 -19.95 5.20 12.41
N LEU A 451 -19.28 4.15 12.90
CA LEU A 451 -18.56 4.12 14.17
C LEU A 451 -17.29 4.97 14.19
N VAL A 452 -16.74 5.36 13.04
CA VAL A 452 -15.43 6.03 12.94
C VAL A 452 -15.31 7.25 13.87
N LYS A 453 -16.43 7.94 14.16
CA LYS A 453 -16.47 9.10 15.07
C LYS A 453 -16.22 8.77 16.54
N ARG A 454 -16.47 7.52 16.95
CA ARG A 454 -16.28 7.03 18.33
C ARG A 454 -15.03 6.16 18.48
N ILE A 455 -14.27 5.98 17.40
CA ILE A 455 -13.02 5.23 17.38
C ILE A 455 -11.86 6.23 17.37
N ALA A 456 -10.97 6.09 18.34
CA ALA A 456 -9.66 6.70 18.33
C ALA A 456 -8.62 5.66 17.90
N ILE A 457 -7.75 6.01 16.98
CA ILE A 457 -6.67 5.10 16.57
C ILE A 457 -5.53 5.19 17.56
N ARG A 458 -5.17 4.04 18.15
CA ARG A 458 -4.07 3.90 19.12
C ARG A 458 -2.73 4.20 18.45
N SER A 459 -1.87 4.87 19.22
CA SER A 459 -0.48 5.18 18.89
C SER A 459 -0.32 5.81 17.49
N ALA A 460 -1.08 6.88 17.21
CA ALA A 460 -0.94 7.73 16.03
C ALA A 460 0.25 8.71 16.17
N ASN A 461 1.39 8.21 16.63
CA ASN A 461 2.49 9.04 17.13
C ASN A 461 3.26 9.76 16.00
N SER A 462 3.17 9.30 14.75
CA SER A 462 3.74 10.01 13.60
C SER A 462 2.69 10.89 12.91
N LEU A 463 3.13 12.05 12.41
CA LEU A 463 2.26 12.98 11.67
C LEU A 463 1.72 12.36 10.38
N PHE A 464 2.46 11.44 9.77
CA PHE A 464 1.95 10.70 8.64
C PHE A 464 0.78 9.80 9.00
N LYS A 465 0.95 8.92 10.00
CA LYS A 465 -0.12 8.00 10.42
C LYS A 465 -1.33 8.83 10.82
N ALA A 466 -1.13 9.89 11.60
CA ALA A 466 -2.16 10.84 11.97
C ALA A 466 -2.90 11.43 10.76
N ASN A 467 -2.17 12.02 9.80
CA ASN A 467 -2.77 12.68 8.64
C ASN A 467 -3.38 11.70 7.63
N SER A 468 -2.81 10.49 7.48
CA SER A 468 -3.39 9.40 6.71
C SER A 468 -4.74 8.99 7.28
N LEU A 469 -4.81 8.74 8.59
CA LEU A 469 -6.05 8.41 9.28
C LEU A 469 -7.09 9.54 9.17
N ILE A 470 -6.67 10.79 9.39
CA ILE A 470 -7.55 11.96 9.19
C ILE A 470 -8.09 11.99 7.76
N SER A 471 -7.23 11.74 6.75
CA SER A 471 -7.64 11.76 5.34
C SER A 471 -8.62 10.63 4.97
N LYS A 472 -8.58 9.51 5.70
CA LYS A 472 -9.54 8.41 5.56
C LYS A 472 -10.89 8.69 6.22
N GLY A 473 -10.94 9.62 7.17
CA GLY A 473 -12.16 10.02 7.88
C GLY A 473 -12.13 9.86 9.40
N TYR A 474 -10.99 9.49 9.99
CA TYR A 474 -10.88 9.40 11.44
C TYR A 474 -10.90 10.80 12.09
N GLU A 475 -11.82 10.99 13.03
CA GLU A 475 -12.00 12.26 13.73
C GLU A 475 -11.22 12.32 15.06
N THR A 476 -10.80 11.16 15.59
CA THR A 476 -10.06 11.08 16.86
C THR A 476 -8.77 10.26 16.73
N LEU A 477 -7.70 10.78 17.32
CA LEU A 477 -6.39 10.13 17.41
C LEU A 477 -6.02 9.91 18.87
N HIS A 478 -5.33 8.80 19.16
CA HIS A 478 -4.69 8.55 20.44
C HIS A 478 -3.17 8.56 20.23
N VAL A 479 -2.47 9.32 21.06
CA VAL A 479 -1.05 9.60 20.92
C VAL A 479 -0.35 9.34 22.25
N ASP A 480 0.66 8.49 22.25
CA ASP A 480 1.49 8.27 23.43
C ASP A 480 2.48 9.42 23.60
N THR A 481 2.77 9.80 24.84
CA THR A 481 3.73 10.86 25.14
C THR A 481 4.92 10.37 25.96
N ILE A 482 5.97 11.19 25.94
CA ILE A 482 7.14 11.05 26.80
C ILE A 482 7.57 12.43 27.30
N THR A 483 7.87 12.49 28.60
CA THR A 483 8.41 13.66 29.27
C THR A 483 9.93 13.62 29.20
N HIS A 484 10.53 14.63 28.56
CA HIS A 484 11.97 14.79 28.43
C HIS A 484 12.33 16.28 28.60
N ASP A 485 13.39 16.61 29.33
CA ASP A 485 13.87 17.98 29.53
C ASP A 485 12.80 19.04 29.86
N GLY A 486 11.84 18.66 30.73
CA GLY A 486 10.78 19.55 31.20
C GLY A 486 9.72 19.89 30.15
N LYS A 487 9.61 19.09 29.08
CA LYS A 487 8.60 19.22 28.02
C LYS A 487 7.95 17.87 27.72
N ILE A 488 6.79 17.95 27.09
CA ILE A 488 6.03 16.78 26.63
C ILE A 488 6.17 16.65 25.13
N PHE A 489 6.65 15.47 24.74
CA PHE A 489 6.84 15.09 23.36
C PHE A 489 5.91 13.94 23.01
N VAL A 490 5.55 13.86 21.74
CA VAL A 490 4.93 12.65 21.22
C VAL A 490 5.99 11.55 21.23
N ARG A 491 5.65 10.40 21.82
CA ARG A 491 6.56 9.27 21.97
C ARG A 491 6.83 8.66 20.59
N ALA A 492 7.99 8.99 20.03
CA ALA A 492 8.64 8.16 19.02
C ALA A 492 9.09 6.83 19.66
N LEU A 493 9.35 5.79 18.85
CA LEU A 493 9.84 4.51 19.39
C LEU A 493 11.14 4.74 20.16
N LYS A 494 11.30 4.00 21.25
CA LYS A 494 12.18 4.26 22.40
C LYS A 494 13.69 4.31 22.10
N ASP A 495 14.11 3.96 20.88
CA ASP A 495 15.51 3.67 20.54
C ASP A 495 16.27 4.80 19.81
N TYR A 496 15.67 5.98 19.57
CA TYR A 496 16.33 7.03 18.79
C TYR A 496 16.15 8.42 19.44
N ASP A 497 17.26 8.93 19.98
CA ASP A 497 17.36 10.01 20.97
C ASP A 497 17.18 11.45 20.43
N ASP A 498 16.90 11.67 19.13
CA ASP A 498 17.09 13.02 18.55
C ASP A 498 15.91 13.67 17.79
N ASP A 499 14.79 12.98 17.50
CA ASP A 499 13.65 13.55 16.75
C ASP A 499 12.35 13.59 17.57
N PHE A 500 12.32 14.43 18.61
CA PHE A 500 11.11 14.62 19.41
C PHE A 500 10.23 15.76 18.85
N ILE A 501 9.02 15.43 18.36
CA ILE A 501 8.00 16.45 18.09
C ILE A 501 7.25 16.82 19.37
N GLY A 502 7.29 18.10 19.73
CA GLY A 502 6.55 18.60 20.90
C GLY A 502 5.04 18.44 20.69
N ALA A 503 4.29 18.15 21.76
CA ALA A 503 2.83 17.94 21.66
C ALA A 503 2.09 19.11 20.98
N LYS A 504 2.51 20.36 21.25
CA LYS A 504 1.98 21.57 20.61
C LYS A 504 2.29 21.63 19.11
N GLU A 505 3.52 21.29 18.72
CA GLU A 505 3.94 21.27 17.33
C GLU A 505 3.18 20.20 16.55
N TYR A 506 3.00 19.02 17.15
CA TYR A 506 2.19 17.94 16.59
C TYR A 506 0.78 18.44 16.23
N MET A 507 0.08 19.11 17.16
CA MET A 507 -1.23 19.71 16.89
C MET A 507 -1.17 20.75 15.74
N HIS A 508 -0.11 21.57 15.70
CA HIS A 508 0.07 22.56 14.64
C HIS A 508 0.45 21.94 13.28
N LYS A 509 0.92 20.70 13.21
CA LYS A 509 1.23 20.04 11.94
C LYS A 509 0.15 19.08 11.43
N LEU A 510 -0.91 18.82 12.22
CA LEU A 510 -2.07 18.06 11.73
C LEU A 510 -2.75 18.75 10.55
N TYR A 511 -3.13 17.98 9.53
CA TYR A 511 -3.82 18.45 8.34
C TYR A 511 -5.19 19.07 8.68
N ASN A 512 -5.94 18.44 9.59
CA ASN A 512 -7.19 18.96 10.11
C ASN A 512 -7.01 19.45 11.56
N LYS A 513 -7.30 20.72 11.80
CA LYS A 513 -7.16 21.37 13.13
C LYS A 513 -8.26 21.01 14.11
N ASP A 514 -9.37 20.48 13.62
CA ASP A 514 -10.51 20.07 14.44
C ASP A 514 -10.38 18.63 14.95
N THR A 515 -9.39 17.87 14.48
CA THR A 515 -9.15 16.49 14.91
C THR A 515 -9.00 16.42 16.43
N ARG A 516 -9.74 15.53 17.08
CA ARG A 516 -9.62 15.30 18.52
C ARG A 516 -8.37 14.47 18.81
N VAL A 517 -7.52 14.91 19.73
CA VAL A 517 -6.31 14.18 20.10
C VAL A 517 -6.34 13.83 21.57
N ILE A 518 -6.20 12.54 21.87
CA ILE A 518 -6.06 11.99 23.22
C ILE A 518 -4.57 11.77 23.47
N PHE A 519 -3.95 12.60 24.30
CA PHE A 519 -2.55 12.41 24.72
C PHE A 519 -2.50 11.50 25.95
N ALA A 520 -1.94 10.31 25.80
CA ALA A 520 -1.63 9.42 26.90
C ALA A 520 -0.36 9.87 27.61
N LEU A 521 -0.54 10.38 28.83
CA LEU A 521 0.52 10.96 29.64
C LEU A 521 1.32 9.87 30.34
N ASP A 522 2.64 10.07 30.39
CA ASP A 522 3.48 9.30 31.32
C ASP A 522 3.32 9.80 32.76
N ASP A 523 3.93 9.09 33.69
CA ASP A 523 3.90 9.38 35.12
C ASP A 523 4.68 10.65 35.51
N LYS A 524 5.56 11.13 34.63
CA LYS A 524 6.42 12.31 34.85
C LYS A 524 5.80 13.61 34.36
N ALA A 525 4.71 13.56 33.59
CA ALA A 525 4.07 14.75 33.06
C ALA A 525 3.49 15.64 34.18
N GLU A 526 3.99 16.88 34.27
CA GLU A 526 3.53 17.89 35.22
C GLU A 526 2.63 18.95 34.56
N ILE A 527 1.81 19.63 35.36
CA ILE A 527 0.86 20.67 34.89
C ILE A 527 1.59 21.79 34.12
N SER A 528 2.75 22.23 34.60
CA SER A 528 3.57 23.28 33.99
C SER A 528 3.98 22.95 32.55
N MET A 529 4.11 21.67 32.21
CA MET A 529 4.50 21.19 30.88
C MET A 529 3.31 21.11 29.91
N LEU A 530 2.08 21.17 30.44
CA LEU A 530 0.83 21.00 29.70
C LEU A 530 0.09 22.31 29.43
N GLU A 531 0.60 23.44 29.94
CA GLU A 531 -0.06 24.75 29.84
C GLU A 531 -0.37 25.14 28.39
N ASP A 532 0.53 24.82 27.47
CA ASP A 532 0.34 25.06 26.03
C ASP A 532 -0.85 24.30 25.43
N LEU A 533 -1.21 23.15 26.01
CA LEU A 533 -2.32 22.32 25.56
C LEU A 533 -3.68 22.79 26.11
N LEU A 534 -3.72 23.60 27.17
CA LEU A 534 -4.97 24.13 27.76
C LEU A 534 -5.82 24.90 26.76
N SER A 535 -5.18 25.53 25.77
CA SER A 535 -5.85 26.33 24.74
C SER A 535 -6.64 25.48 23.72
N TYR A 536 -6.35 24.18 23.60
CA TYR A 536 -6.94 23.31 22.59
C TYR A 536 -8.20 22.62 23.14
N LYS A 537 -9.36 23.02 22.61
CA LYS A 537 -10.67 22.43 22.99
C LYS A 537 -10.84 20.98 22.54
N ASN A 538 -10.12 20.60 21.50
CA ASN A 538 -10.10 19.27 20.89
C ASN A 538 -9.01 18.35 21.48
N VAL A 539 -8.33 18.77 22.56
CA VAL A 539 -7.39 17.91 23.27
C VAL A 539 -8.07 17.25 24.46
N ALA A 540 -7.77 15.97 24.66
CA ALA A 540 -8.03 15.23 25.89
C ALA A 540 -6.72 14.69 26.45
N LEU A 541 -6.57 14.73 27.77
CA LEU A 541 -5.41 14.20 28.48
C LEU A 541 -5.79 12.90 29.17
N MET A 542 -5.14 11.81 28.80
CA MET A 542 -5.32 10.53 29.48
C MET A 542 -4.28 10.41 30.61
N ALA A 543 -4.77 10.47 31.84
CA ALA A 543 -3.99 10.33 33.05
C ALA A 543 -3.71 8.85 33.35
N SER A 544 -2.48 8.56 33.78
CA SER A 544 -2.00 7.23 34.14
C SER A 544 -2.37 6.80 35.57
N SER A 545 -2.83 7.72 36.40
CA SER A 545 -3.24 7.46 37.79
C SER A 545 -4.30 8.44 38.30
N LEU A 546 -5.02 8.05 39.35
CA LEU A 546 -6.03 8.90 39.99
C LEU A 546 -5.42 10.20 40.53
N SER A 547 -4.21 10.16 41.09
CA SER A 547 -3.53 11.35 41.59
C SER A 547 -3.19 12.33 40.45
N GLN A 548 -2.75 11.83 39.30
CA GLN A 548 -2.51 12.67 38.12
C GLN A 548 -3.84 13.24 37.58
N TYR A 549 -4.90 12.45 37.54
CA TYR A 549 -6.24 12.90 37.15
C TYR A 549 -6.75 14.06 38.02
N GLU A 550 -6.71 13.90 39.35
CA GLU A 550 -7.16 14.92 40.30
C GLU A 550 -6.35 16.23 40.15
N LYS A 551 -5.03 16.14 39.97
CA LYS A 551 -4.16 17.29 39.70
C LYS A 551 -4.54 18.02 38.42
N LEU A 552 -4.80 17.29 37.33
CA LEU A 552 -5.20 17.89 36.04
C LEU A 552 -6.57 18.57 36.13
N LYS A 553 -7.55 17.94 36.80
CA LYS A 553 -8.87 18.55 37.02
C LYS A 553 -8.76 19.81 37.88
N ALA A 554 -7.97 19.78 38.95
CA ALA A 554 -7.72 20.94 39.81
C ALA A 554 -7.02 22.09 39.07
N ALA A 555 -6.18 21.79 38.08
CA ALA A 555 -5.53 22.76 37.20
C ALA A 555 -6.42 23.33 36.09
N GLY A 556 -7.69 22.88 35.98
CA GLY A 556 -8.66 23.42 35.04
C GLY A 556 -8.72 22.71 33.68
N PHE A 557 -8.08 21.55 33.52
CA PHE A 557 -8.26 20.74 32.31
C PHE A 557 -9.67 20.12 32.29
N ALA A 558 -10.49 20.51 31.32
CA ALA A 558 -11.87 20.03 31.21
C ALA A 558 -11.97 18.58 30.68
N ASN A 559 -11.07 18.20 29.76
CA ASN A 559 -11.09 16.91 29.08
C ASN A 559 -9.98 16.00 29.61
N VAL A 560 -10.18 15.43 30.80
CA VAL A 560 -9.26 14.44 31.37
C VAL A 560 -9.93 13.08 31.37
N ILE A 561 -9.20 12.05 30.95
CA ILE A 561 -9.63 10.65 30.94
C ILE A 561 -8.75 9.90 31.94
N LEU A 562 -9.33 9.15 32.87
CA LEU A 562 -8.56 8.32 33.79
C LEU A 562 -8.35 6.92 33.21
N LYS A 563 -7.10 6.53 32.94
CA LYS A 563 -6.77 5.14 32.59
C LYS A 563 -6.66 4.28 33.86
N LEU A 564 -7.39 3.17 33.88
CA LEU A 564 -7.36 2.20 34.97
C LEU A 564 -6.72 0.89 34.49
N ALA A 565 -5.87 0.30 35.33
CA ALA A 565 -5.24 -1.00 35.06
C ALA A 565 -6.15 -2.20 35.41
N ASP A 566 -7.07 -2.03 36.37
CA ASP A 566 -8.12 -2.99 36.73
C ASP A 566 -9.31 -2.20 37.33
N TYR A 567 -10.38 -2.88 37.73
CA TYR A 567 -11.51 -2.27 38.43
C TYR A 567 -11.11 -1.59 39.74
N ASP A 568 -11.46 -0.31 39.88
CA ASP A 568 -11.29 0.49 41.10
C ASP A 568 -12.54 1.38 41.30
N GLU A 569 -13.36 1.02 42.27
CA GLU A 569 -14.62 1.70 42.58
C GLU A 569 -14.43 3.17 42.97
N SER A 570 -13.43 3.47 43.81
CA SER A 570 -13.11 4.83 44.26
C SER A 570 -12.69 5.72 43.10
N ALA A 571 -11.89 5.17 42.18
CA ALA A 571 -11.49 5.88 40.98
C ALA A 571 -12.66 6.12 40.02
N ILE A 572 -13.55 5.13 39.86
CA ILE A 572 -14.75 5.22 39.03
C ILE A 572 -15.72 6.28 39.55
N GLU A 573 -15.91 6.37 40.87
CA GLU A 573 -16.78 7.39 41.48
C GLU A 573 -16.32 8.81 41.14
N LYS A 574 -15.00 9.05 41.16
CA LYS A 574 -14.39 10.37 40.97
C LYS A 574 -14.19 10.79 39.52
N ALA A 575 -14.18 9.85 38.58
CA ALA A 575 -13.89 10.12 37.17
C ALA A 575 -15.15 10.14 36.30
N ASP A 576 -15.34 11.22 35.52
CA ASP A 576 -16.43 11.33 34.55
C ASP A 576 -16.13 10.61 33.22
N LYS A 577 -14.83 10.39 32.94
CA LYS A 577 -14.33 9.69 31.75
C LYS A 577 -13.27 8.67 32.15
N ILE A 578 -13.48 7.42 31.76
CA ILE A 578 -12.66 6.30 32.19
C ILE A 578 -12.18 5.52 30.98
N CYS A 579 -10.94 5.06 31.02
CA CYS A 579 -10.35 4.21 30.00
C CYS A 579 -9.86 2.90 30.62
N ILE A 580 -10.22 1.77 30.03
CA ILE A 580 -9.87 0.42 30.49
C ILE A 580 -9.52 -0.47 29.31
N ASP A 581 -8.75 -1.52 29.55
CA ASP A 581 -8.45 -2.53 28.54
C ASP A 581 -9.64 -3.49 28.35
N GLU A 582 -9.77 -4.07 27.15
CA GLU A 582 -10.88 -4.98 26.80
C GLU A 582 -11.06 -6.13 27.79
N ALA A 583 -9.95 -6.70 28.28
CA ALA A 583 -9.98 -7.78 29.27
C ALA A 583 -10.64 -7.36 30.59
N VAL A 584 -10.39 -6.14 31.06
CA VAL A 584 -10.99 -5.58 32.28
C VAL A 584 -12.47 -5.30 32.06
N PHE A 585 -12.85 -4.76 30.89
CA PHE A 585 -14.25 -4.55 30.54
C PHE A 585 -15.02 -5.88 30.54
N LYS A 586 -14.52 -6.92 29.87
CA LYS A 586 -15.17 -8.25 29.82
C LYS A 586 -15.30 -8.88 31.20
N LYS A 587 -14.28 -8.75 32.05
CA LYS A 587 -14.30 -9.27 33.44
C LYS A 587 -15.38 -8.60 34.31
N HIS A 588 -15.71 -7.34 34.03
CA HIS A 588 -16.63 -6.51 34.81
C HIS A 588 -17.77 -5.92 33.96
N GLU A 589 -18.20 -6.64 32.93
CA GLU A 589 -19.08 -6.11 31.86
C GLU A 589 -20.38 -5.55 32.40
N ALA A 590 -21.01 -6.24 33.36
CA ALA A 590 -22.27 -5.79 33.97
C ALA A 590 -22.12 -4.41 34.63
N ILE A 591 -21.02 -4.18 35.35
CA ILE A 591 -20.77 -2.93 36.06
C ILE A 591 -20.55 -1.80 35.06
N PHE A 592 -19.66 -1.99 34.09
CA PHE A 592 -19.38 -0.95 33.08
C PHE A 592 -20.58 -0.68 32.17
N THR A 593 -21.40 -1.70 31.89
CA THR A 593 -22.67 -1.55 31.15
C THR A 593 -23.68 -0.73 31.94
N ASP A 594 -23.74 -0.87 33.27
CA ASP A 594 -24.60 -0.04 34.11
C ASP A 594 -24.11 1.41 34.18
N LEU A 595 -22.80 1.65 34.19
CA LEU A 595 -22.22 3.00 34.23
C LEU A 595 -22.50 3.85 32.98
N ILE A 596 -22.75 3.20 31.83
CA ILE A 596 -23.02 3.85 30.53
C ILE A 596 -24.51 3.96 30.21
N LYS A 597 -25.40 3.46 31.08
CA LYS A 597 -26.86 3.59 30.89
C LYS A 597 -27.31 5.03 31.18
N PRO A 598 -28.25 5.58 30.40
CA PRO A 598 -28.92 6.82 30.78
C PRO A 598 -29.70 6.63 32.08
N ALA A 599 -29.63 7.62 32.99
CA ALA A 599 -30.27 7.59 34.31
C ALA A 599 -31.80 7.30 34.29
N ALA A 600 -32.46 7.42 33.13
CA ALA A 600 -33.90 7.18 32.98
C ALA A 600 -34.32 5.71 32.84
N ALA A 601 -33.39 4.74 32.80
CA ALA A 601 -33.74 3.32 32.56
C ALA A 601 -34.00 2.47 33.82
N VAL A 602 -33.84 3.01 35.03
CA VAL A 602 -33.89 2.21 36.27
C VAL A 602 -35.29 2.12 36.92
N ASN A 603 -36.26 2.96 36.52
CA ASN A 603 -37.61 2.90 37.10
C ASN A 603 -38.64 2.33 36.13
N LYS A 604 -38.71 0.99 36.04
CA LYS A 604 -39.95 0.26 35.73
C LYS A 604 -39.87 -1.20 36.19
N SER A 605 -39.83 -1.40 37.51
CA SER A 605 -40.15 -2.71 38.08
C SER A 605 -40.81 -2.57 39.45
N VAL A 606 -41.98 -1.91 39.54
CA VAL A 606 -43.00 -2.26 40.54
C VAL A 606 -44.38 -1.95 39.95
N GLU A 607 -45.20 -2.99 39.74
CA GLU A 607 -46.54 -3.16 40.32
C GLU A 607 -47.34 -4.20 39.52
N THR A 608 -47.49 -5.39 40.11
CA THR A 608 -48.81 -6.03 40.16
C THR A 608 -49.07 -6.45 41.60
N ALA A 609 -50.14 -5.87 42.13
CA ALA A 609 -50.68 -5.91 43.48
C ALA A 609 -50.91 -7.31 44.09
N THR A 610 -50.87 -7.37 45.43
CA THR A 610 -51.96 -7.93 46.27
C THR A 610 -51.86 -7.45 47.72
N ASP A 611 -52.83 -6.60 48.09
CA ASP A 611 -53.72 -6.58 49.27
C ASP A 611 -53.24 -7.03 50.67
N GLY A 612 -53.64 -6.28 51.72
CA GLY A 612 -53.77 -6.83 53.09
C GLY A 612 -53.34 -5.97 54.31
N SER A 613 -54.22 -5.05 54.73
CA SER A 613 -54.55 -4.63 56.12
C SER A 613 -53.51 -4.36 57.24
N ALA A 614 -53.66 -3.13 57.81
CA ALA A 614 -53.84 -2.76 59.23
C ALA A 614 -52.66 -2.57 60.22
N ASP A 615 -52.72 -1.38 60.85
CA ASP A 615 -52.27 -0.93 62.18
C ASP A 615 -50.80 -0.60 62.49
N GLY A 616 -50.63 0.55 63.18
CA GLY A 616 -49.53 0.75 64.15
C GLY A 616 -48.63 1.97 63.93
N ASN A 617 -48.97 3.05 64.61
CA ASN A 617 -48.15 4.25 64.85
C ASN A 617 -46.80 3.92 65.51
N THR A 618 -45.65 4.39 64.98
CA THR A 618 -44.59 5.07 65.75
C THR A 618 -43.55 5.73 64.85
N ASP A 619 -43.34 7.02 65.15
CA ASP A 619 -42.23 7.91 64.82
C ASP A 619 -40.82 7.27 64.98
N LYS A 620 -39.94 7.47 63.97
CA LYS A 620 -38.47 7.63 64.10
C LYS A 620 -37.77 7.68 62.73
N GLY A 621 -37.04 8.77 62.49
CA GLY A 621 -35.78 8.75 61.74
C GLY A 621 -35.86 9.18 60.29
N VAL A 622 -35.78 10.49 60.07
CA VAL A 622 -35.27 11.10 58.84
C VAL A 622 -33.86 10.56 58.57
N ASN A 623 -33.67 9.95 57.40
CA ASN A 623 -32.43 10.03 56.62
C ASN A 623 -32.85 9.89 55.15
N GLU A 624 -33.17 11.02 54.55
CA GLU A 624 -33.15 11.19 53.09
C GLU A 624 -31.72 10.88 52.63
N TYR A 625 -31.52 9.73 51.99
CA TYR A 625 -30.43 9.60 51.03
C TYR A 625 -30.94 10.19 49.72
N SER A 626 -30.41 11.37 49.37
CA SER A 626 -30.65 11.99 48.08
C SER A 626 -30.16 11.06 46.98
N ALA A 627 -31.01 10.89 45.97
CA ALA A 627 -30.63 10.33 44.68
C ALA A 627 -29.70 11.35 43.99
N ASP A 628 -28.41 11.32 44.33
CA ASP A 628 -27.40 12.09 43.62
C ASP A 628 -27.12 11.40 42.28
N ASP A 629 -27.76 11.93 41.24
CA ASP A 629 -27.22 12.22 39.91
C ASP A 629 -25.96 11.42 39.48
N VAL A 630 -26.12 10.11 39.23
CA VAL A 630 -25.13 9.37 38.45
C VAL A 630 -25.34 9.73 36.98
N SER A 631 -24.82 10.90 36.59
CA SER A 631 -24.70 11.25 35.17
C SER A 631 -23.93 10.14 34.45
N SER A 632 -24.51 9.54 33.43
CA SER A 632 -23.91 8.46 32.63
C SER A 632 -22.45 8.78 32.27
N ARG A 633 -21.51 7.88 32.62
CA ARG A 633 -20.06 8.10 32.43
C ARG A 633 -19.63 7.78 31.00
N LEU A 634 -18.61 8.49 30.51
CA LEU A 634 -18.00 8.16 29.22
C LEU A 634 -16.94 7.07 29.42
N VAL A 635 -17.10 5.92 28.78
CA VAL A 635 -16.17 4.80 28.90
C VAL A 635 -15.43 4.62 27.58
N TYR A 636 -14.10 4.52 27.66
CA TYR A 636 -13.20 4.17 26.57
C TYR A 636 -12.70 2.75 26.80
N ILE A 637 -12.80 1.89 25.78
CA ILE A 637 -12.21 0.55 25.80
C ILE A 637 -11.01 0.52 24.87
N ILE A 638 -9.85 0.12 25.40
CA ILE A 638 -8.65 -0.13 24.61
C ILE A 638 -8.67 -1.58 24.09
N PHE A 639 -8.54 -1.71 22.77
CA PHE A 639 -8.34 -2.98 22.08
C PHE A 639 -6.88 -3.09 21.66
N ASP A 640 -6.23 -4.22 21.98
CA ASP A 640 -4.85 -4.48 21.61
C ASP A 640 -4.69 -4.81 20.13
N GLU A 641 -5.71 -5.39 19.50
CA GLU A 641 -5.77 -5.65 18.05
C GLU A 641 -7.21 -5.47 17.55
N LEU A 642 -7.38 -4.98 16.33
CA LEU A 642 -8.64 -5.05 15.60
C LEU A 642 -8.45 -5.83 14.31
N SER A 643 -8.71 -7.13 14.36
CA SER A 643 -8.92 -7.91 13.16
C SER A 643 -10.24 -7.51 12.48
N VAL A 644 -10.43 -7.93 11.23
CA VAL A 644 -11.74 -7.81 10.55
C VAL A 644 -12.86 -8.53 11.35
N GLN A 645 -12.52 -9.53 12.18
CA GLN A 645 -13.45 -10.21 13.07
C GLN A 645 -13.78 -9.39 14.32
N ASP A 646 -12.79 -8.73 14.93
CA ASP A 646 -12.99 -7.85 16.10
C ASP A 646 -13.84 -6.63 15.77
N ARG A 647 -13.81 -6.17 14.51
CA ARG A 647 -14.73 -5.14 14.01
C ARG A 647 -16.19 -5.47 14.30
N GLN A 648 -16.63 -6.72 14.13
CA GLN A 648 -18.01 -7.12 14.42
C GLN A 648 -18.31 -7.04 15.93
N SER A 649 -17.34 -7.41 16.77
CA SER A 649 -17.46 -7.28 18.23
C SER A 649 -17.58 -5.82 18.66
N VAL A 650 -16.75 -4.92 18.09
CA VAL A 650 -16.83 -3.47 18.34
C VAL A 650 -18.17 -2.91 17.86
N LEU A 651 -18.69 -3.36 16.72
CA LEU A 651 -20.02 -3.00 16.22
C LEU A 651 -21.13 -3.41 17.18
N GLN A 652 -21.06 -4.62 17.72
CA GLN A 652 -22.02 -5.09 18.71
C GLN A 652 -21.96 -4.26 20.00
N MET A 653 -20.76 -4.01 20.54
CA MET A 653 -20.58 -3.20 21.74
C MET A 653 -21.04 -1.75 21.55
N HIS A 654 -20.80 -1.17 20.38
CA HIS A 654 -21.25 0.20 20.07
C HIS A 654 -22.76 0.37 20.18
N SER A 655 -23.53 -0.66 19.80
CA SER A 655 -24.99 -0.61 19.88
C SER A 655 -25.52 -0.51 21.32
N MET A 656 -24.67 -0.73 22.33
CA MET A 656 -25.05 -0.71 23.74
C MET A 656 -25.27 0.70 24.29
N SER A 657 -24.47 1.69 23.90
CA SER A 657 -24.60 3.07 24.39
C SER A 657 -23.84 4.11 23.55
N ASP A 658 -24.34 5.35 23.53
CA ASP A 658 -23.63 6.51 22.97
C ASP A 658 -22.48 7.03 23.84
N LYS A 659 -22.39 6.52 25.06
CA LYS A 659 -21.32 6.83 26.02
C LYS A 659 -20.10 5.90 25.91
N LEU A 660 -20.13 4.93 25.00
CA LEU A 660 -19.03 4.02 24.77
C LEU A 660 -18.16 4.50 23.58
N ASN A 661 -16.86 4.61 23.81
CA ASN A 661 -15.84 4.97 22.83
C ASN A 661 -14.76 3.88 22.80
N PHE A 662 -14.00 3.83 21.73
CA PHE A 662 -13.02 2.78 21.49
C PHE A 662 -11.67 3.39 21.15
N ILE A 663 -10.59 2.82 21.71
CA ILE A 663 -9.22 3.14 21.34
C ILE A 663 -8.61 1.86 20.77
N VAL A 664 -8.27 1.89 19.50
CA VAL A 664 -8.07 0.65 18.74
C VAL A 664 -6.73 0.63 18.05
N ASN A 665 -5.99 -0.47 18.17
CA ASN A 665 -4.78 -0.71 17.40
C ASN A 665 -5.05 -1.58 16.17
N TYR A 666 -4.56 -1.15 15.00
CA TYR A 666 -4.65 -1.90 13.74
C TYR A 666 -3.30 -2.48 13.32
N ASP A 667 -2.24 -2.13 14.05
CA ASP A 667 -0.87 -2.36 13.65
C ASP A 667 -0.16 -3.24 14.67
N ASN A 668 -0.13 -4.55 14.40
CA ASN A 668 0.64 -5.52 15.19
C ASN A 668 2.15 -5.38 14.94
N ALA A 669 2.59 -4.60 13.94
CA ALA A 669 4.01 -4.44 13.64
C ALA A 669 4.78 -3.79 14.81
N PHE A 670 4.07 -3.15 15.74
CA PHE A 670 4.61 -2.52 16.95
C PHE A 670 3.89 -2.99 18.21
N SER A 671 3.69 -4.31 18.38
CA SER A 671 3.51 -4.86 19.73
C SER A 671 4.59 -4.26 20.64
N SER A 672 4.18 -3.79 21.81
CA SER A 672 4.84 -2.92 22.80
C SER A 672 6.24 -3.32 23.32
N ASP A 673 6.91 -4.27 22.66
CA ASP A 673 8.21 -4.84 23.01
C ASP A 673 9.35 -4.36 22.10
N PHE A 674 9.17 -3.22 21.41
CA PHE A 674 10.27 -2.43 20.86
C PHE A 674 10.76 -1.43 21.90
#